data_AF-A0A9P3N587-F1
#
_entry.id   AF-A0A9P3N587-F1
#
_cell.length_a   1.000
_cell.length_b   1.000
_cell.length_c   1.000
_cell.angle_alpha   90.00
_cell.angle_beta   90.00
_cell.angle_gamma   90.00
#
_symmetry.space_group_name_H-M   'P 1'
#
loop_
_entity.id
_entity.type
_entity.pdbx_description
1 polymer ?
#
loop_
_entity_poly.entity_id
_entity_poly.type
_entity_poly.pdbx_seq_one_letter_code
_entity_poly.pdbx_strand_id
1 'polypeptide(L)'
;MSLPGDTRSIATAGTGGSDGSKSAVGFVGLGAMGGGMAAALVKRSFAVKGFDVYPPACEKLRAMGGAAATSAADAAKDAAVLVLMVTTAQQAEGALFGSQGALDALPPAAVVILCSTVPPDFARSLSQKLTAQGKGWELVDAPVSGGVARAADGTLTIMASATPAALAKAQPVLEAMSAKLYIVGDKPGAGSAVKMVNQLLAGVHIAAAAEAMALGARAGLNPRMVFDIISHAAGNSWMFENRVPHMLDNDYTPRSALNIFVKDLGIVLGEAQSLAFPLPLAAAAHQQFLAGAAAGLGREDDAAVVKVYERLAGVTVATTLPSSSPTSSPPSTSCSSPLLEPTVQSKSAMLAALPPEWTGSLEVGESVEQSSGGTAGEGKAGGGEGRGGAVVPVVPVVVVLDDDPTGTQTVHGIHVLTTWDVETLTAEMLSLTHAPRAGFFILTNSRALPTEQAASLTRTICSNVVTAARQAGILSGSPPSDPKGPVCRGISIILRGDSTLRGHFPQEVEAAEAVLGGGVDAWLLCPFFLEGGRYTIGDVHYVADGQDGLVAAAQTEFAKDAAFGYRHSNLKQWVEEKTAGARSASDVASISIETIRKGGPSAVFKALMGLPKGSVCILNAASDSDLHVVTAALRSAESSGRSFLVRSAASFVSSLLCIPKIAPLGPPEWARLLLGGGAGEECGGEGEWGRKLKRWGWVRSGAGGLIVVGSYVPKTSAQLEQLLSRLGASLHVIQVSAADVASDSWQGERREAAVAGMAAEAEDALRAGRDTVIMTSRELVTGSDASSSLEIGSRVSAAVVDIVRGISVRPRYILAKGGITSSDVATKALGVRRARVEGQAMPGVPLWLLDDASRFPDLPYIVFPGNVGSSASLADVVQRWRTDPITPPPAAPAPAPLGALSTPTPLLSTLDLVRAAAEGGYAVGAFNVYNLEGVRAVVRAAEEERSPAILQLHPSAIRHGGDALIAACTAAALAAHVPIALHLDHATDLTLIERCVHQGWFHSIMADGSHLPLADNIAFTQRVATTLAHLTARAPEAPAAATADASSAAAAAGRGAGVVVIEAEVGQIAGVEDGETVEEIAGRLTQVEQAESFLQSVPQVSLLAVCVGNRHGPYPPSVLATPDSILNLDLLASLNTVTSRHSAHLVLHGASGLPPRIVLECVRCGVRKFNVNTEVRAAYMEALREAAGGEGEEGREGERRDLVDVMGEAERRMEGVVREKLRLFGSAGRV
;
A
#
# COMPACT_ATOMS: atom_id res chain seq x y z
N MET A 1 1.00 32.76 -38.36
CA MET A 1 0.55 31.57 -39.13
C MET A 1 -0.96 31.54 -39.09
N SER A 2 -1.57 31.61 -40.26
CA SER A 2 -3.02 31.61 -40.49
C SER A 2 -3.63 30.26 -40.09
N LEU A 3 -4.81 30.26 -39.48
CA LEU A 3 -5.66 29.07 -39.40
C LEU A 3 -7.08 29.39 -39.92
N PRO A 4 -7.65 28.52 -40.77
CA PRO A 4 -8.91 28.77 -41.51
C PRO A 4 -10.13 28.12 -40.85
N GLY A 5 -11.33 28.59 -41.22
CA GLY A 5 -12.52 27.73 -41.30
C GLY A 5 -13.76 28.21 -40.56
N ASP A 6 -14.52 29.11 -41.19
CA ASP A 6 -15.91 29.46 -40.87
C ASP A 6 -16.82 28.24 -40.64
N THR A 7 -17.63 28.27 -39.57
CA THR A 7 -18.86 27.47 -39.49
C THR A 7 -20.07 28.39 -39.56
N ARG A 8 -20.87 28.17 -40.60
CA ARG A 8 -21.95 29.03 -41.10
C ARG A 8 -23.11 29.15 -40.11
N SER A 9 -23.45 30.39 -39.77
CA SER A 9 -24.79 30.80 -39.31
C SER A 9 -25.78 30.62 -40.45
N ILE A 10 -26.80 29.77 -40.28
CA ILE A 10 -27.91 29.64 -41.23
C ILE A 10 -29.01 30.63 -40.80
N ALA A 11 -29.30 31.55 -41.71
CA ALA A 11 -30.29 32.60 -41.57
C ALA A 11 -31.73 32.07 -41.48
N THR A 12 -32.51 32.79 -40.69
CA THR A 12 -33.97 32.71 -40.51
C THR A 12 -34.73 32.84 -41.83
N ALA A 13 -35.69 31.94 -42.09
CA ALA A 13 -36.75 32.11 -43.07
C ALA A 13 -38.11 32.12 -42.35
N GLY A 14 -38.96 33.10 -42.70
CA GLY A 14 -40.11 33.53 -41.94
C GLY A 14 -41.41 32.71 -42.11
N THR A 15 -42.20 32.81 -41.04
CA THR A 15 -43.67 32.93 -40.94
C THR A 15 -44.58 32.12 -41.87
N GLY A 16 -45.27 31.14 -41.27
CA GLY A 16 -46.60 30.68 -41.66
C GLY A 16 -47.42 30.45 -40.39
N GLY A 17 -48.52 31.19 -40.24
CA GLY A 17 -49.37 31.13 -39.04
C GLY A 17 -50.24 29.89 -38.99
N SER A 18 -50.39 29.35 -37.78
CA SER A 18 -51.57 28.64 -37.34
C SER A 18 -51.79 28.95 -35.87
N ASP A 19 -52.99 29.42 -35.55
CA ASP A 19 -53.53 29.50 -34.20
C ASP A 19 -53.64 28.06 -33.66
N GLY A 20 -52.95 27.71 -32.56
CA GLY A 20 -52.91 26.33 -32.08
C GLY A 20 -52.07 26.15 -30.82
N SER A 21 -52.65 25.58 -29.77
CA SER A 21 -52.05 25.40 -28.44
C SER A 21 -50.60 24.91 -28.49
N LYS A 22 -49.68 25.61 -27.81
CA LYS A 22 -48.29 25.15 -27.63
C LYS A 22 -48.28 23.76 -26.99
N SER A 23 -47.43 22.87 -27.50
CA SER A 23 -47.32 21.46 -27.10
C SER A 23 -47.27 21.28 -25.58
N ALA A 24 -48.01 20.30 -25.06
CA ALA A 24 -47.94 19.90 -23.65
C ALA A 24 -46.55 19.34 -23.33
N VAL A 25 -45.93 19.84 -22.25
CA VAL A 25 -44.60 19.46 -21.79
C VAL A 25 -44.69 18.76 -20.44
N GLY A 26 -44.22 17.53 -20.38
CA GLY A 26 -43.95 16.82 -19.14
C GLY A 26 -42.57 17.23 -18.63
N PHE A 27 -42.43 17.45 -17.31
CA PHE A 27 -41.15 17.84 -16.72
C PHE A 27 -40.85 17.00 -15.48
N VAL A 28 -39.72 16.30 -15.45
CA VAL A 28 -39.31 15.50 -14.30
C VAL A 28 -37.98 16.00 -13.75
N GLY A 29 -37.98 16.35 -12.46
CA GLY A 29 -36.88 17.00 -11.75
C GLY A 29 -37.07 18.51 -11.68
N LEU A 30 -37.70 19.01 -10.61
CA LEU A 30 -38.00 20.43 -10.35
C LEU A 30 -37.07 21.06 -9.31
N GLY A 31 -35.89 20.48 -9.10
CA GLY A 31 -34.83 21.04 -8.25
C GLY A 31 -34.30 22.40 -8.74
N ALA A 32 -33.17 22.86 -8.20
CA ALA A 32 -32.67 24.23 -8.39
C ALA A 32 -32.63 24.70 -9.86
N MET A 33 -32.14 23.87 -10.78
CA MET A 33 -32.14 24.17 -12.22
C MET A 33 -33.49 23.89 -12.88
N GLY A 34 -34.05 22.69 -12.67
CA GLY A 34 -35.25 22.22 -13.36
C GLY A 34 -36.49 23.05 -13.05
N GLY A 35 -36.66 23.51 -11.81
CA GLY A 35 -37.75 24.41 -11.43
C GLY A 35 -37.67 25.77 -12.15
N GLY A 36 -36.47 26.29 -12.37
CA GLY A 36 -36.24 27.52 -13.15
C GLY A 36 -36.58 27.33 -14.64
N MET A 37 -36.13 26.22 -15.22
CA MET A 37 -36.43 25.84 -16.62
C MET A 37 -37.93 25.66 -16.85
N ALA A 38 -38.62 24.94 -15.95
CA ALA A 38 -40.07 24.76 -16.01
C ALA A 38 -40.81 26.10 -15.89
N ALA A 39 -40.35 27.01 -15.03
CA ALA A 39 -40.90 28.36 -14.91
C ALA A 39 -40.71 29.18 -16.20
N ALA A 40 -39.55 29.09 -16.85
CA ALA A 40 -39.29 29.76 -18.13
C ALA A 40 -40.24 29.27 -19.23
N LEU A 41 -40.50 27.95 -19.29
CA LEU A 41 -41.47 27.36 -20.21
C LEU A 41 -42.90 27.86 -19.95
N VAL A 42 -43.33 27.93 -18.69
CA VAL A 42 -44.65 28.48 -18.32
C VAL A 42 -44.78 29.96 -18.72
N LYS A 43 -43.74 30.77 -18.48
CA LYS A 43 -43.69 32.19 -18.90
C LYS A 43 -43.79 32.34 -20.42
N ARG A 44 -43.32 31.35 -21.19
CA ARG A 44 -43.44 31.27 -22.65
C ARG A 44 -44.74 30.60 -23.09
N SER A 45 -45.71 30.42 -22.20
CA SER A 45 -47.05 29.89 -22.46
C SER A 45 -47.09 28.41 -22.90
N PHE A 46 -46.09 27.60 -22.53
CA PHE A 46 -46.21 26.14 -22.64
C PHE A 46 -47.07 25.60 -21.50
N ALA A 47 -47.90 24.58 -21.79
CA ALA A 47 -48.60 23.84 -20.77
C ALA A 47 -47.63 22.84 -20.11
N VAL A 48 -47.07 23.20 -18.96
CA VAL A 48 -46.08 22.38 -18.24
C VAL A 48 -46.74 21.60 -17.12
N LYS A 49 -46.58 20.28 -17.12
CA LYS A 49 -46.95 19.39 -16.01
C LYS A 49 -45.70 18.76 -15.42
N GLY A 50 -45.38 19.08 -14.18
CA GLY A 50 -44.10 18.74 -13.57
C GLY A 50 -44.19 17.84 -12.34
N PHE A 51 -43.18 16.98 -12.16
CA PHE A 51 -43.01 16.11 -11.01
C PHE A 51 -41.59 16.21 -10.43
N ASP A 52 -41.50 16.17 -9.10
CA ASP A 52 -40.28 15.97 -8.34
C ASP A 52 -40.58 15.14 -7.09
N VAL A 53 -39.60 14.36 -6.63
CA VAL A 53 -39.70 13.57 -5.40
C VAL A 53 -39.81 14.44 -4.15
N TYR A 54 -39.43 15.73 -4.25
CA TYR A 54 -39.58 16.73 -3.20
C TYR A 54 -40.87 17.55 -3.42
N PRO A 55 -41.94 17.29 -2.63
CA PRO A 55 -43.25 17.90 -2.86
C PRO A 55 -43.28 19.44 -2.93
N PRO A 56 -42.50 20.19 -2.12
CA PRO A 56 -42.49 21.65 -2.20
C PRO A 56 -42.05 22.20 -3.57
N ALA A 57 -41.25 21.45 -4.35
CA ALA A 57 -40.86 21.87 -5.69
C ALA A 57 -42.05 21.82 -6.68
N CYS A 58 -42.92 20.83 -6.53
CA CYS A 58 -44.16 20.72 -7.31
C CYS A 58 -45.14 21.84 -6.96
N GLU A 59 -45.27 22.18 -5.68
CA GLU A 59 -46.10 23.30 -5.22
C GLU A 59 -45.64 24.65 -5.78
N LYS A 60 -44.31 24.86 -5.83
CA LYS A 60 -43.71 26.06 -6.43
C LYS A 60 -44.03 26.16 -7.92
N LEU A 61 -43.96 25.06 -8.68
CA LEU A 61 -44.37 25.04 -10.08
C LEU A 61 -45.86 25.42 -10.24
N ARG A 62 -46.73 24.89 -9.38
CA ARG A 62 -48.16 25.22 -9.37
C ARG A 62 -48.39 26.71 -9.13
N ALA A 63 -47.67 27.30 -8.19
CA ALA A 63 -47.75 28.74 -7.91
C ALA A 63 -47.30 29.61 -9.09
N MET A 64 -46.43 29.09 -9.98
CA MET A 64 -45.96 29.80 -11.17
C MET A 64 -46.86 29.62 -12.40
N GLY A 65 -47.96 28.87 -12.29
CA GLY A 65 -48.93 28.63 -13.38
C GLY A 65 -48.75 27.30 -14.12
N GLY A 66 -47.87 26.41 -13.66
CA GLY A 66 -47.77 25.03 -14.16
C GLY A 66 -48.73 24.08 -13.42
N ALA A 67 -48.81 22.83 -13.88
CA ALA A 67 -49.54 21.76 -13.20
C ALA A 67 -48.56 20.87 -12.41
N ALA A 68 -48.95 20.48 -11.19
CA ALA A 68 -48.20 19.52 -10.38
C ALA A 68 -48.71 18.10 -10.67
N ALA A 69 -47.79 17.18 -10.96
CA ALA A 69 -48.07 15.76 -11.12
C ALA A 69 -47.78 14.98 -9.83
N THR A 70 -48.40 13.81 -9.67
CA THR A 70 -48.18 12.94 -8.51
C THR A 70 -47.08 11.89 -8.73
N SER A 71 -46.64 11.70 -9.97
CA SER A 71 -45.56 10.77 -10.37
C SER A 71 -44.95 11.17 -11.70
N ALA A 72 -43.84 10.53 -12.09
CA ALA A 72 -43.22 10.74 -13.41
C ALA A 72 -44.14 10.29 -14.55
N ALA A 73 -44.84 9.16 -14.40
CA ALA A 73 -45.90 8.73 -15.31
C ALA A 73 -46.99 9.80 -15.46
N ASP A 74 -47.47 10.37 -14.35
CA ASP A 74 -48.50 11.40 -14.39
C ASP A 74 -48.02 12.69 -15.06
N ALA A 75 -46.75 13.07 -14.90
CA ALA A 75 -46.14 14.21 -15.60
C ALA A 75 -46.00 13.97 -17.11
N ALA A 76 -45.73 12.72 -17.52
CA ALA A 76 -45.55 12.35 -18.92
C ALA A 76 -46.87 12.15 -19.68
N LYS A 77 -47.99 11.98 -18.98
CA LYS A 77 -49.32 11.79 -19.57
C LYS A 77 -49.67 12.97 -20.48
N ASP A 78 -50.05 12.67 -21.71
CA ASP A 78 -50.41 13.63 -22.78
C ASP A 78 -49.26 14.57 -23.21
N ALA A 79 -48.04 14.35 -22.73
CA ALA A 79 -46.88 15.18 -23.07
C ALA A 79 -46.30 14.81 -24.45
N ALA A 80 -46.23 15.79 -25.35
CA ALA A 80 -45.56 15.61 -26.64
C ALA A 80 -44.03 15.65 -26.51
N VAL A 81 -43.54 16.32 -25.46
CA VAL A 81 -42.13 16.44 -25.08
C VAL A 81 -42.00 16.21 -23.57
N LEU A 82 -41.09 15.33 -23.17
CA LEU A 82 -40.75 15.07 -21.78
C LEU A 82 -39.34 15.60 -21.49
N VAL A 83 -39.19 16.55 -20.57
CA VAL A 83 -37.89 17.06 -20.12
C VAL A 83 -37.46 16.35 -18.85
N LEU A 84 -36.23 15.84 -18.83
CA LEU A 84 -35.59 15.24 -17.67
C LEU A 84 -34.45 16.13 -17.18
N MET A 85 -34.59 16.67 -15.97
CA MET A 85 -33.56 17.48 -15.31
C MET A 85 -33.30 16.95 -13.89
N VAL A 86 -32.66 15.79 -13.83
CA VAL A 86 -32.28 15.08 -12.60
C VAL A 86 -30.76 15.10 -12.39
N THR A 87 -30.26 14.61 -11.26
CA THR A 87 -28.84 14.73 -10.90
C THR A 87 -27.96 13.66 -11.54
N THR A 88 -28.43 12.41 -11.64
CA THR A 88 -27.61 11.26 -12.08
C THR A 88 -28.27 10.45 -13.21
N ALA A 89 -27.46 9.68 -13.94
CA ALA A 89 -27.94 8.73 -14.95
C ALA A 89 -28.93 7.71 -14.36
N GLN A 90 -28.65 7.19 -13.16
CA GLN A 90 -29.54 6.27 -12.45
C GLN A 90 -30.90 6.90 -12.12
N GLN A 91 -30.93 8.18 -11.72
CA GLN A 91 -32.19 8.90 -11.51
C GLN A 91 -32.96 9.11 -12.82
N ALA A 92 -32.26 9.37 -13.94
CA ALA A 92 -32.91 9.50 -15.24
C ALA A 92 -33.52 8.17 -15.69
N GLU A 93 -32.81 7.06 -15.47
CA GLU A 93 -33.31 5.72 -15.77
C GLU A 93 -34.50 5.34 -14.87
N GLY A 94 -34.41 5.59 -13.56
CA GLY A 94 -35.53 5.37 -12.64
C GLY A 94 -36.76 6.24 -12.95
N ALA A 95 -36.56 7.49 -13.34
CA ALA A 95 -37.62 8.40 -13.75
C ALA A 95 -38.34 7.94 -15.03
N LEU A 96 -37.66 7.23 -15.91
CA LEU A 96 -38.23 6.72 -17.17
C LEU A 96 -38.85 5.32 -17.01
N PHE A 97 -38.12 4.37 -16.41
CA PHE A 97 -38.43 2.94 -16.42
C PHE A 97 -38.86 2.36 -15.05
N GLY A 98 -38.90 3.18 -13.99
CA GLY A 98 -39.34 2.73 -12.66
C GLY A 98 -40.82 2.31 -12.62
N SER A 99 -41.28 1.78 -11.49
CA SER A 99 -42.68 1.31 -11.29
C SER A 99 -43.76 2.39 -11.39
N GLN A 100 -43.36 3.67 -11.45
CA GLN A 100 -44.20 4.82 -11.80
C GLN A 100 -43.45 5.74 -12.78
N GLY A 101 -42.66 5.13 -13.66
CA GLY A 101 -41.79 5.79 -14.62
C GLY A 101 -42.59 6.50 -15.71
N ALA A 102 -42.00 7.53 -16.29
CA ALA A 102 -42.64 8.35 -17.33
C ALA A 102 -43.11 7.53 -18.54
N LEU A 103 -42.38 6.46 -18.91
CA LEU A 103 -42.69 5.67 -20.11
C LEU A 103 -44.00 4.88 -20.02
N ASP A 104 -44.51 4.62 -18.82
CA ASP A 104 -45.78 3.91 -18.63
C ASP A 104 -46.97 4.70 -19.21
N ALA A 105 -46.86 6.04 -19.23
CA ALA A 105 -47.91 6.95 -19.66
C ALA A 105 -47.49 7.90 -20.79
N LEU A 106 -46.25 7.82 -21.27
CA LEU A 106 -45.74 8.67 -22.34
C LEU A 106 -46.44 8.34 -23.69
N PRO A 107 -47.01 9.32 -24.40
CA PRO A 107 -47.67 9.08 -25.68
C PRO A 107 -46.71 8.51 -26.75
N PRO A 108 -47.19 7.68 -27.69
CA PRO A 108 -46.39 7.25 -28.83
C PRO A 108 -45.80 8.43 -29.61
N ALA A 109 -44.62 8.22 -30.18
CA ALA A 109 -43.86 9.23 -30.93
C ALA A 109 -43.46 10.49 -30.13
N ALA A 110 -43.62 10.55 -28.81
CA ALA A 110 -43.12 11.64 -27.97
C ALA A 110 -41.58 11.72 -27.97
N VAL A 111 -41.03 12.90 -27.67
CA VAL A 111 -39.58 13.14 -27.56
C VAL A 111 -39.17 13.30 -26.11
N VAL A 112 -38.10 12.63 -25.72
CA VAL A 112 -37.49 12.77 -24.39
C VAL A 112 -36.25 13.67 -24.51
N ILE A 113 -36.19 14.74 -23.74
CA ILE A 113 -35.04 15.65 -23.66
C ILE A 113 -34.29 15.37 -22.37
N LEU A 114 -33.04 14.92 -22.48
CA LEU A 114 -32.15 14.69 -21.35
C LEU A 114 -31.26 15.92 -21.13
N CYS A 115 -31.46 16.65 -20.03
CA CYS A 115 -30.70 17.87 -19.72
C CYS A 115 -29.61 17.69 -18.66
N SER A 116 -29.54 16.52 -18.04
CA SER A 116 -28.58 16.17 -16.99
C SER A 116 -27.16 15.98 -17.53
N THR A 117 -26.14 16.34 -16.73
CA THR A 117 -24.76 15.87 -17.01
C THR A 117 -24.68 14.36 -16.74
N VAL A 118 -24.46 13.59 -17.80
CA VAL A 118 -24.34 12.12 -17.78
C VAL A 118 -23.17 11.66 -18.66
N PRO A 119 -22.70 10.40 -18.51
CA PRO A 119 -21.79 9.78 -19.47
C PRO A 119 -22.36 9.79 -20.90
N PRO A 120 -21.58 10.17 -21.94
CA PRO A 120 -21.97 10.04 -23.35
C PRO A 120 -22.49 8.66 -23.74
N ASP A 121 -21.90 7.59 -23.20
CA ASP A 121 -22.34 6.22 -23.43
C ASP A 121 -23.73 5.95 -22.85
N PHE A 122 -24.05 6.56 -21.71
CA PHE A 122 -25.39 6.45 -21.14
C PHE A 122 -26.44 7.11 -22.04
N ALA A 123 -26.17 8.30 -22.59
CA ALA A 123 -27.09 8.95 -23.53
C ALA A 123 -27.32 8.12 -24.80
N ARG A 124 -26.25 7.49 -25.34
CA ARG A 124 -26.35 6.55 -26.46
C ARG A 124 -27.19 5.32 -26.12
N SER A 125 -26.90 4.67 -24.99
CA SER A 125 -27.63 3.48 -24.52
C SER A 125 -29.10 3.79 -24.24
N LEU A 126 -29.40 4.94 -23.64
CA LEU A 126 -30.76 5.36 -23.35
C LEU A 126 -31.58 5.56 -24.63
N SER A 127 -30.99 6.17 -25.66
CA SER A 127 -31.62 6.32 -26.97
C SER A 127 -31.98 4.96 -27.59
N GLN A 128 -31.06 3.99 -27.51
CA GLN A 128 -31.31 2.61 -27.97
C GLN A 128 -32.43 1.93 -27.18
N LYS A 129 -32.43 2.06 -25.85
CA LYS A 129 -33.46 1.50 -24.97
C LYS A 129 -34.85 2.07 -25.28
N LEU A 130 -34.95 3.38 -25.53
CA LEU A 130 -36.21 4.05 -25.91
C LEU A 130 -36.70 3.57 -27.28
N THR A 131 -35.80 3.48 -28.26
CA THR A 131 -36.11 2.99 -29.61
C THR A 131 -36.60 1.54 -29.57
N ALA A 132 -35.97 0.69 -28.75
CA ALA A 132 -36.31 -0.72 -28.62
C ALA A 132 -37.73 -0.98 -28.07
N GLN A 133 -38.36 0.01 -27.43
CA GLN A 133 -39.76 -0.10 -26.98
C GLN A 133 -40.77 -0.09 -28.13
N GLY A 134 -40.35 0.22 -29.36
CA GLY A 134 -41.20 0.15 -30.56
C GLY A 134 -42.34 1.19 -30.59
N LYS A 135 -42.34 2.17 -29.68
CA LYS A 135 -43.37 3.23 -29.59
C LYS A 135 -42.99 4.52 -30.33
N GLY A 136 -41.88 4.52 -31.06
CA GLY A 136 -41.38 5.66 -31.83
C GLY A 136 -40.81 6.80 -30.98
N TRP A 137 -40.45 6.54 -29.72
CA TRP A 137 -39.83 7.55 -28.86
C TRP A 137 -38.39 7.83 -29.28
N GLU A 138 -38.04 9.11 -29.33
CA GLU A 138 -36.68 9.55 -29.65
C GLU A 138 -36.08 10.37 -28.50
N LEU A 139 -34.76 10.27 -28.36
CA LEU A 139 -33.99 11.00 -27.35
C LEU A 139 -33.31 12.23 -27.97
N VAL A 140 -33.40 13.35 -27.27
CA VAL A 140 -32.55 14.53 -27.48
C VAL A 140 -31.60 14.65 -26.30
N ASP A 141 -30.31 14.42 -26.56
CA ASP A 141 -29.24 14.65 -25.58
C ASP A 141 -28.92 16.14 -25.57
N ALA A 142 -29.35 16.86 -24.52
CA ALA A 142 -29.32 18.32 -24.46
C ALA A 142 -28.90 18.85 -23.08
N PRO A 143 -27.69 18.50 -22.59
CA PRO A 143 -27.16 19.07 -21.36
C PRO A 143 -27.03 20.59 -21.41
N VAL A 144 -27.10 21.21 -20.22
CA VAL A 144 -27.24 22.66 -20.08
C VAL A 144 -26.08 23.32 -19.33
N SER A 145 -25.85 24.61 -19.58
CA SER A 145 -24.87 25.45 -18.87
C SER A 145 -25.42 26.86 -18.65
N GLY A 146 -25.06 27.50 -17.52
CA GLY A 146 -25.47 28.88 -17.19
C GLY A 146 -25.99 29.11 -15.77
N GLY A 147 -26.20 28.05 -14.98
CA GLY A 147 -26.61 28.16 -13.57
C GLY A 147 -28.09 28.54 -13.37
N VAL A 148 -28.49 28.61 -12.08
CA VAL A 148 -29.90 28.74 -11.65
C VAL A 148 -30.56 30.03 -12.15
N ALA A 149 -29.83 31.14 -12.15
CA ALA A 149 -30.35 32.44 -12.61
C ALA A 149 -30.75 32.38 -14.10
N ARG A 150 -29.82 31.93 -14.97
CA ARG A 150 -30.09 31.81 -16.40
C ARG A 150 -31.16 30.75 -16.71
N ALA A 151 -31.29 29.71 -15.89
CA ALA A 151 -32.39 28.76 -15.98
C ALA A 151 -33.76 29.42 -15.77
N ALA A 152 -33.91 30.25 -14.73
CA ALA A 152 -35.15 30.96 -14.42
C ALA A 152 -35.54 32.03 -15.46
N ASP A 153 -34.54 32.57 -16.16
CA ASP A 153 -34.71 33.55 -17.23
C ASP A 153 -34.92 32.90 -18.61
N GLY A 154 -34.71 31.58 -18.73
CA GLY A 154 -34.78 30.87 -20.01
C GLY A 154 -33.63 31.25 -20.96
N THR A 155 -32.47 31.60 -20.42
CA THR A 155 -31.30 32.10 -21.17
C THR A 155 -30.10 31.16 -21.09
N LEU A 156 -30.32 29.87 -20.84
CA LEU A 156 -29.25 28.88 -20.76
C LEU A 156 -28.49 28.73 -22.08
N THR A 157 -27.30 28.15 -21.98
CA THR A 157 -26.61 27.54 -23.12
C THR A 157 -26.97 26.06 -23.13
N ILE A 158 -27.50 25.56 -24.25
CA ILE A 158 -27.84 24.15 -24.43
C ILE A 158 -26.97 23.55 -25.54
N MET A 159 -26.44 22.36 -25.32
CA MET A 159 -25.61 21.60 -26.27
C MET A 159 -26.40 20.37 -26.70
N ALA A 160 -27.16 20.47 -27.77
CA ALA A 160 -28.09 19.44 -28.21
C ALA A 160 -27.52 18.54 -29.30
N SER A 161 -27.74 17.23 -29.20
CA SER A 161 -27.50 16.27 -30.27
C SER A 161 -28.62 15.22 -30.32
N ALA A 162 -29.17 15.02 -31.52
CA ALA A 162 -30.31 14.15 -31.76
C ALA A 162 -30.49 13.94 -33.27
N THR A 163 -31.36 13.01 -33.65
CA THR A 163 -31.81 12.90 -35.05
C THR A 163 -32.44 14.23 -35.50
N PRO A 164 -32.36 14.60 -36.79
CA PRO A 164 -33.00 15.83 -37.29
C PRO A 164 -34.50 15.90 -36.99
N ALA A 165 -35.19 14.75 -37.02
CA ALA A 165 -36.62 14.65 -36.72
C ALA A 165 -36.93 14.95 -35.25
N ALA A 166 -36.20 14.31 -34.32
CA ALA A 166 -36.35 14.55 -32.89
C ALA A 166 -36.01 16.00 -32.53
N LEU A 167 -34.95 16.54 -33.14
CA LEU A 167 -34.51 17.92 -32.91
C LEU A 167 -35.56 18.93 -33.36
N ALA A 168 -36.10 18.77 -34.58
CA ALA A 168 -37.16 19.66 -35.09
C ALA A 168 -38.39 19.68 -34.18
N LYS A 169 -38.76 18.53 -33.59
CA LYS A 169 -39.88 18.41 -32.66
C LYS A 169 -39.58 19.02 -31.28
N ALA A 170 -38.35 18.91 -30.79
CA ALA A 170 -37.92 19.46 -29.50
C ALA A 170 -37.55 20.96 -29.55
N GLN A 171 -37.22 21.48 -30.73
CA GLN A 171 -36.64 22.81 -30.92
C GLN A 171 -37.44 23.95 -30.25
N PRO A 172 -38.78 24.04 -30.34
CA PRO A 172 -39.51 25.11 -29.66
C PRO A 172 -39.35 25.10 -28.13
N VAL A 173 -39.21 23.92 -27.53
CA VAL A 173 -38.99 23.75 -26.08
C VAL A 173 -37.54 24.11 -25.72
N LEU A 174 -36.56 23.69 -26.54
CA LEU A 174 -35.14 24.00 -26.34
C LEU A 174 -34.86 25.50 -26.46
N GLU A 175 -35.43 26.18 -27.45
CA GLU A 175 -35.30 27.63 -27.65
C GLU A 175 -35.97 28.43 -26.53
N ALA A 176 -37.10 27.95 -26.00
CA ALA A 176 -37.76 28.60 -24.88
C ALA A 176 -36.94 28.55 -23.57
N MET A 177 -36.00 27.61 -23.45
CA MET A 177 -35.11 27.47 -22.29
C MET A 177 -33.72 28.04 -22.51
N SER A 178 -33.37 28.49 -23.72
CA SER A 178 -32.01 28.86 -24.08
C SER A 178 -31.88 30.22 -24.77
N ALA A 179 -30.79 30.91 -24.48
CA ALA A 179 -30.33 32.04 -25.29
C ALA A 179 -29.36 31.59 -26.38
N LYS A 180 -28.66 30.47 -26.15
CA LYS A 180 -27.74 29.86 -27.13
C LYS A 180 -28.01 28.36 -27.20
N LEU A 181 -28.47 27.91 -28.36
CA LEU A 181 -28.67 26.50 -28.67
C LEU A 181 -27.59 26.06 -29.68
N TYR A 182 -26.68 25.19 -29.24
CA TYR A 182 -25.66 24.58 -30.09
C TYR A 182 -26.12 23.20 -30.51
N ILE A 183 -26.13 22.93 -31.81
CA ILE A 183 -26.38 21.59 -32.34
C ILE A 183 -25.05 20.94 -32.64
N VAL A 184 -24.68 19.91 -31.87
CA VAL A 184 -23.30 19.37 -31.85
C VAL A 184 -23.18 17.97 -32.48
N GLY A 185 -24.28 17.41 -32.98
CA GLY A 185 -24.29 16.15 -33.71
C GLY A 185 -25.70 15.67 -34.04
N ASP A 186 -25.80 14.71 -34.96
CA ASP A 186 -27.06 14.12 -35.44
C ASP A 186 -27.49 12.87 -34.63
N LYS A 187 -26.77 12.56 -33.55
CA LYS A 187 -27.03 11.40 -32.67
C LYS A 187 -26.85 11.77 -31.20
N PRO A 188 -27.63 11.19 -30.28
CA PRO A 188 -27.41 11.34 -28.84
C PRO A 188 -26.02 10.90 -28.41
N GLY A 189 -25.42 11.60 -27.45
CA GLY A 189 -24.07 11.36 -26.91
C GLY A 189 -23.10 12.52 -27.16
N ALA A 190 -23.20 13.21 -28.30
CA ALA A 190 -22.32 14.33 -28.62
C ALA A 190 -22.57 15.56 -27.72
N GLY A 191 -23.84 15.84 -27.37
CA GLY A 191 -24.20 16.88 -26.39
C GLY A 191 -23.53 16.64 -25.05
N SER A 192 -23.68 15.43 -24.52
CA SER A 192 -23.05 14.96 -23.28
C SER A 192 -21.51 15.00 -23.35
N ALA A 193 -20.90 14.67 -24.49
CA ALA A 193 -19.45 14.72 -24.67
C ALA A 193 -18.92 16.16 -24.62
N VAL A 194 -19.57 17.10 -25.29
CA VAL A 194 -19.21 18.54 -25.21
C VAL A 194 -19.40 19.05 -23.79
N LYS A 195 -20.49 18.67 -23.12
CA LYS A 195 -20.72 19.04 -21.72
C LYS A 195 -19.65 18.50 -20.79
N MET A 196 -19.19 17.27 -20.99
CA MET A 196 -18.10 16.67 -20.22
C MET A 196 -16.82 17.51 -20.32
N VAL A 197 -16.42 17.93 -21.53
CA VAL A 197 -15.28 18.83 -21.72
C VAL A 197 -15.48 20.17 -20.99
N ASN A 198 -16.70 20.72 -21.03
CA ASN A 198 -17.04 21.92 -20.26
C ASN A 198 -16.92 21.70 -18.74
N GLN A 199 -17.36 20.55 -18.23
CA GLN A 199 -17.31 20.25 -16.79
C GLN A 199 -15.89 19.96 -16.29
N LEU A 200 -15.02 19.41 -17.14
CA LEU A 200 -13.58 19.32 -16.88
C LEU A 200 -13.03 20.71 -16.55
N LEU A 201 -13.20 21.66 -17.47
CA LEU A 201 -12.70 23.03 -17.27
C LEU A 201 -13.37 23.71 -16.08
N ALA A 202 -14.68 23.55 -15.91
CA ALA A 202 -15.40 24.14 -14.80
C ALA A 202 -14.86 23.67 -13.44
N GLY A 203 -14.68 22.37 -13.25
CA GLY A 203 -14.18 21.81 -11.99
C GLY A 203 -12.74 22.23 -11.71
N VAL A 204 -11.86 22.17 -12.72
CA VAL A 204 -10.47 22.63 -12.60
C VAL A 204 -10.41 24.11 -12.23
N HIS A 205 -11.19 24.97 -12.88
CA HIS A 205 -11.18 26.40 -12.60
C HIS A 205 -11.70 26.75 -11.19
N ILE A 206 -12.71 26.04 -10.68
CA ILE A 206 -13.20 26.26 -9.31
C ILE A 206 -12.13 25.85 -8.28
N ALA A 207 -11.51 24.68 -8.46
CA ALA A 207 -10.44 24.22 -7.57
C ALA A 207 -9.21 25.15 -7.62
N ALA A 208 -8.79 25.57 -8.82
CA ALA A 208 -7.71 26.53 -8.99
C ALA A 208 -8.04 27.91 -8.40
N ALA A 209 -9.28 28.38 -8.51
CA ALA A 209 -9.72 29.61 -7.88
C ALA A 209 -9.63 29.51 -6.34
N ALA A 210 -10.12 28.42 -5.76
CA ALA A 210 -10.01 28.15 -4.33
C ALA A 210 -8.55 28.11 -3.84
N GLU A 211 -7.67 27.42 -4.56
CA GLU A 211 -6.24 27.36 -4.28
C GLU A 211 -5.58 28.74 -4.35
N ALA A 212 -5.84 29.51 -5.41
CA ALA A 212 -5.28 30.84 -5.62
C ALA A 212 -5.72 31.82 -4.52
N MET A 213 -6.99 31.77 -4.12
CA MET A 213 -7.51 32.64 -3.06
C MET A 213 -6.92 32.29 -1.69
N ALA A 214 -6.79 31.00 -1.37
CA ALA A 214 -6.14 30.55 -0.14
C ALA A 214 -4.65 30.91 -0.11
N LEU A 215 -3.94 30.78 -1.24
CA LEU A 215 -2.55 31.21 -1.38
C LEU A 215 -2.41 32.73 -1.17
N GLY A 216 -3.29 33.52 -1.78
CA GLY A 216 -3.32 34.98 -1.60
C GLY A 216 -3.51 35.37 -0.14
N ALA A 217 -4.45 34.72 0.55
CA ALA A 217 -4.66 34.91 2.00
C ALA A 217 -3.42 34.52 2.81
N ARG A 218 -2.75 33.40 2.47
CA ARG A 218 -1.52 32.95 3.12
C ARG A 218 -0.34 33.89 2.92
N ALA A 219 -0.27 34.54 1.76
CA ALA A 219 0.70 35.58 1.46
C ALA A 219 0.42 36.91 2.18
N GLY A 220 -0.63 36.99 3.00
CA GLY A 220 -1.02 38.20 3.72
C GLY A 220 -1.73 39.25 2.87
N LEU A 221 -2.21 38.88 1.67
CA LEU A 221 -2.97 39.78 0.79
C LEU A 221 -4.44 39.84 1.21
N ASN A 222 -5.11 40.97 0.98
CA ASN A 222 -6.55 41.09 1.17
C ASN A 222 -7.29 40.27 0.09
N PRO A 223 -8.06 39.23 0.46
CA PRO A 223 -8.75 38.38 -0.51
C PRO A 223 -9.70 39.13 -1.46
N ARG A 224 -10.41 40.18 -1.01
CA ARG A 224 -11.28 40.96 -1.90
C ARG A 224 -10.49 41.72 -2.96
N MET A 225 -9.35 42.29 -2.57
CA MET A 225 -8.45 42.97 -3.51
C MET A 225 -7.88 41.99 -4.54
N VAL A 226 -7.54 40.76 -4.12
CA VAL A 226 -7.10 39.70 -5.04
C VAL A 226 -8.20 39.38 -6.05
N PHE A 227 -9.46 39.22 -5.59
CA PHE A 227 -10.60 39.00 -6.48
C PHE A 227 -10.81 40.14 -7.48
N ASP A 228 -10.78 41.39 -7.04
CA ASP A 228 -11.00 42.56 -7.89
C ASP A 228 -9.93 42.68 -8.99
N ILE A 229 -8.67 42.45 -8.65
CA ILE A 229 -7.54 42.50 -9.60
C ILE A 229 -7.63 41.34 -10.58
N ILE A 230 -7.81 40.11 -10.09
CA ILE A 230 -7.79 38.91 -10.95
C ILE A 230 -9.00 38.88 -11.89
N SER A 231 -10.17 39.37 -11.47
CA SER A 231 -11.36 39.46 -12.33
C SER A 231 -11.14 40.31 -13.60
N HIS A 232 -10.15 41.22 -13.58
CA HIS A 232 -9.77 42.05 -14.72
C HIS A 232 -8.42 41.68 -15.34
N ALA A 233 -7.83 40.53 -14.95
CA ALA A 233 -6.53 40.06 -15.40
C ALA A 233 -6.62 38.74 -16.17
N ALA A 234 -5.51 38.31 -16.78
CA ALA A 234 -5.44 37.09 -17.60
C ALA A 234 -5.70 35.79 -16.82
N GLY A 235 -5.59 35.81 -15.48
CA GLY A 235 -5.89 34.66 -14.62
C GLY A 235 -7.39 34.42 -14.38
N ASN A 236 -8.27 35.27 -14.92
CA ASN A 236 -9.70 35.18 -14.71
C ASN A 236 -10.35 33.97 -15.42
N SER A 237 -11.48 33.53 -14.89
CA SER A 237 -12.45 32.67 -15.59
C SER A 237 -13.87 32.98 -15.09
N TRP A 238 -14.88 32.58 -15.85
CA TRP A 238 -16.27 32.73 -15.38
C TRP A 238 -16.52 32.01 -14.05
N MET A 239 -15.85 30.88 -13.80
CA MET A 239 -15.96 30.16 -12.52
C MET A 239 -15.30 30.93 -11.37
N PHE A 240 -14.20 31.64 -11.64
CA PHE A 240 -13.56 32.52 -10.66
C PHE A 240 -14.51 33.67 -10.27
N GLU A 241 -15.00 34.43 -11.25
CA GLU A 241 -15.94 35.54 -11.01
C GLU A 241 -17.20 35.10 -10.26
N ASN A 242 -17.68 33.89 -10.57
CA ASN A 242 -18.94 33.41 -10.01
C ASN A 242 -18.79 32.77 -8.63
N ARG A 243 -17.71 32.02 -8.35
CA ARG A 243 -17.56 31.24 -7.11
C ARG A 243 -16.73 31.92 -6.03
N VAL A 244 -15.75 32.75 -6.38
CA VAL A 244 -14.93 33.45 -5.39
C VAL A 244 -15.77 34.39 -4.50
N PRO A 245 -16.81 35.10 -4.98
CA PRO A 245 -17.67 35.88 -4.09
C PRO A 245 -18.30 35.05 -2.96
N HIS A 246 -18.71 33.81 -3.23
CA HIS A 246 -19.25 32.92 -2.20
C HIS A 246 -18.19 32.59 -1.13
N MET A 247 -16.93 32.42 -1.54
CA MET A 247 -15.79 32.19 -0.63
C MET A 247 -15.50 33.43 0.23
N LEU A 248 -15.56 34.63 -0.36
CA LEU A 248 -15.30 35.90 0.31
C LEU A 248 -16.38 36.26 1.34
N ASP A 249 -17.63 35.97 0.99
CA ASP A 249 -18.81 36.30 1.80
C ASP A 249 -19.15 35.20 2.82
N ASN A 250 -18.47 34.04 2.75
CA ASN A 250 -18.71 32.88 3.61
C ASN A 250 -20.16 32.34 3.49
N ASP A 251 -20.79 32.54 2.33
CA ASP A 251 -22.14 32.03 2.00
C ASP A 251 -22.02 30.81 1.09
N TYR A 252 -22.20 29.63 1.69
CA TYR A 252 -22.16 28.35 0.97
C TYR A 252 -23.55 27.74 0.82
N THR A 253 -24.60 28.56 0.78
CA THR A 253 -25.94 28.12 0.42
C THR A 253 -25.88 27.45 -0.97
N PRO A 254 -26.24 26.17 -1.09
CA PRO A 254 -25.95 25.40 -2.29
C PRO A 254 -26.78 25.87 -3.49
N ARG A 255 -26.14 26.60 -4.41
CA ARG A 255 -26.70 26.90 -5.75
C ARG A 255 -26.30 25.81 -6.73
N SER A 256 -25.13 25.23 -6.52
CA SER A 256 -24.63 23.98 -7.08
C SER A 256 -23.84 23.29 -5.98
N ALA A 257 -24.25 22.10 -5.57
CA ALA A 257 -23.62 21.44 -4.43
C ALA A 257 -22.21 20.94 -4.80
N LEU A 258 -21.29 20.91 -3.84
CA LEU A 258 -19.93 20.40 -4.00
C LEU A 258 -19.92 18.97 -4.58
N ASN A 259 -20.86 18.11 -4.14
CA ASN A 259 -21.01 16.76 -4.68
C ASN A 259 -21.40 16.70 -6.16
N ILE A 260 -21.88 17.79 -6.77
CA ILE A 260 -22.08 17.86 -8.22
C ILE A 260 -20.74 17.78 -8.94
N PHE A 261 -19.69 18.43 -8.43
CA PHE A 261 -18.36 18.37 -9.03
C PHE A 261 -17.59 17.09 -8.67
N VAL A 262 -17.91 16.42 -7.56
CA VAL A 262 -17.50 15.02 -7.33
C VAL A 262 -18.07 14.12 -8.43
N LYS A 263 -19.38 14.22 -8.68
CA LYS A 263 -20.04 13.44 -9.74
C LYS A 263 -19.49 13.78 -11.14
N ASP A 264 -19.44 15.06 -11.49
CA ASP A 264 -19.14 15.49 -12.85
C ASP A 264 -17.69 15.25 -13.22
N LEU A 265 -16.73 15.51 -12.32
CA LEU A 265 -15.33 15.14 -12.58
C LEU A 265 -15.12 13.62 -12.54
N GLY A 266 -15.91 12.88 -11.75
CA GLY A 266 -15.97 11.42 -11.83
C GLY A 266 -16.39 10.90 -13.21
N ILE A 267 -17.41 11.51 -13.83
CA ILE A 267 -17.81 11.21 -15.23
C ILE A 267 -16.67 11.54 -16.20
N VAL A 268 -16.08 12.72 -16.08
CA VAL A 268 -14.95 13.16 -16.94
C VAL A 268 -13.79 12.16 -16.88
N LEU A 269 -13.40 11.72 -15.68
CA LEU A 269 -12.29 10.78 -15.50
C LEU A 269 -12.64 9.37 -15.99
N GLY A 270 -13.87 8.90 -15.76
CA GLY A 270 -14.32 7.58 -16.24
C GLY A 270 -14.37 7.51 -17.77
N GLU A 271 -14.85 8.57 -18.42
CA GLU A 271 -14.87 8.66 -19.88
C GLU A 271 -13.46 8.81 -20.46
N ALA A 272 -12.60 9.63 -19.85
CA ALA A 272 -11.20 9.73 -20.25
C ALA A 272 -10.45 8.40 -20.11
N GLN A 273 -10.77 7.61 -19.09
CA GLN A 273 -10.26 6.25 -18.94
C GLN A 273 -10.70 5.35 -20.10
N SER A 274 -11.97 5.41 -20.52
CA SER A 274 -12.47 4.66 -21.69
C SER A 274 -11.78 5.06 -23.00
N LEU A 275 -11.32 6.31 -23.09
CA LEU A 275 -10.58 6.86 -24.22
C LEU A 275 -9.06 6.71 -24.09
N ALA A 276 -8.56 6.13 -22.99
CA ALA A 276 -7.14 6.08 -22.64
C ALA A 276 -6.45 7.47 -22.69
N PHE A 277 -7.17 8.54 -22.32
CA PHE A 277 -6.68 9.92 -22.38
C PHE A 277 -6.28 10.44 -20.97
N PRO A 278 -5.06 10.98 -20.79
CA PRO A 278 -4.62 11.44 -19.47
C PRO A 278 -5.24 12.80 -19.10
N LEU A 279 -5.78 12.90 -17.88
CA LEU A 279 -6.37 14.13 -17.34
C LEU A 279 -5.77 14.52 -15.96
N PRO A 280 -4.47 14.87 -15.89
CA PRO A 280 -3.80 15.13 -14.62
C PRO A 280 -4.42 16.28 -13.81
N LEU A 281 -4.82 17.37 -14.47
CA LEU A 281 -5.45 18.52 -13.80
C LEU A 281 -6.84 18.20 -13.27
N ALA A 282 -7.66 17.49 -14.06
CA ALA A 282 -8.99 17.10 -13.62
C ALA A 282 -8.93 16.07 -12.48
N ALA A 283 -7.94 15.16 -12.52
CA ALA A 283 -7.69 14.20 -11.44
C ALA A 283 -7.32 14.94 -10.14
N ALA A 284 -6.40 15.90 -10.20
CA ALA A 284 -6.02 16.71 -9.06
C ALA A 284 -7.20 17.53 -8.51
N ALA A 285 -7.95 18.22 -9.37
CA ALA A 285 -9.15 18.97 -8.98
C ALA A 285 -10.22 18.06 -8.35
N HIS A 286 -10.44 16.87 -8.92
CA HIS A 286 -11.39 15.89 -8.39
C HIS A 286 -11.02 15.44 -6.97
N GLN A 287 -9.73 15.25 -6.68
CA GLN A 287 -9.29 14.95 -5.32
C GLN A 287 -9.63 16.07 -4.32
N GLN A 288 -9.63 17.33 -4.74
CA GLN A 288 -10.02 18.45 -3.86
C GLN A 288 -11.52 18.43 -3.56
N PHE A 289 -12.36 18.16 -4.56
CA PHE A 289 -13.80 17.99 -4.35
C PHE A 289 -14.10 16.73 -3.52
N LEU A 290 -13.37 15.63 -3.72
CA LEU A 290 -13.49 14.43 -2.88
C LEU A 290 -13.08 14.72 -1.43
N ALA A 291 -11.99 15.46 -1.22
CA ALA A 291 -11.56 15.91 0.10
C ALA A 291 -12.61 16.81 0.77
N GLY A 292 -13.20 17.75 0.02
CA GLY A 292 -14.29 18.60 0.49
C GLY A 292 -15.54 17.80 0.86
N ALA A 293 -15.94 16.85 0.03
CA ALA A 293 -17.08 15.97 0.29
C ALA A 293 -16.85 15.10 1.54
N ALA A 294 -15.66 14.48 1.65
CA ALA A 294 -15.24 13.71 2.82
C ALA A 294 -15.16 14.56 4.09
N ALA A 295 -14.85 15.85 3.96
CA ALA A 295 -14.88 16.85 5.01
C ALA A 295 -16.31 17.31 5.43
N GLY A 296 -17.36 16.67 4.91
CA GLY A 296 -18.76 16.98 5.22
C GLY A 296 -19.36 18.14 4.42
N LEU A 297 -18.61 18.72 3.48
CA LEU A 297 -19.03 19.89 2.70
C LEU A 297 -19.84 19.52 1.45
N GLY A 298 -20.10 18.22 1.23
CA GLY A 298 -20.71 17.73 -0.01
C GLY A 298 -22.07 18.32 -0.37
N ARG A 299 -22.83 18.80 0.63
CA ARG A 299 -24.14 19.46 0.45
C ARG A 299 -24.07 20.99 0.42
N GLU A 300 -22.91 21.57 0.69
CA GLU A 300 -22.67 23.00 0.58
C GLU A 300 -22.42 23.39 -0.88
N ASP A 301 -22.42 24.69 -1.18
CA ASP A 301 -22.04 25.23 -2.50
C ASP A 301 -20.65 24.72 -2.92
N ASP A 302 -20.44 24.47 -4.21
CA ASP A 302 -19.18 23.94 -4.73
C ASP A 302 -17.98 24.88 -4.51
N ALA A 303 -18.21 26.17 -4.21
CA ALA A 303 -17.20 27.10 -3.71
C ALA A 303 -16.61 26.70 -2.34
N ALA A 304 -17.31 25.85 -1.56
CA ALA A 304 -16.84 25.35 -0.27
C ALA A 304 -15.57 24.50 -0.38
N VAL A 305 -15.15 24.10 -1.59
CA VAL A 305 -13.84 23.47 -1.82
C VAL A 305 -12.68 24.36 -1.34
N VAL A 306 -12.87 25.69 -1.24
CA VAL A 306 -11.90 26.60 -0.60
C VAL A 306 -11.58 26.23 0.85
N LYS A 307 -12.53 25.66 1.59
CA LYS A 307 -12.33 25.24 2.98
C LYS A 307 -11.34 24.09 3.09
N VAL A 308 -11.13 23.31 2.03
CA VAL A 308 -10.07 22.29 1.97
C VAL A 308 -8.70 22.99 2.07
N TYR A 309 -8.50 24.02 1.26
CA TYR A 309 -7.26 24.79 1.25
C TYR A 309 -7.07 25.65 2.50
N GLU A 310 -8.13 26.28 3.02
CA GLU A 310 -8.09 27.04 4.28
C GLU A 310 -7.62 26.18 5.45
N ARG A 311 -8.10 24.93 5.54
CA ARG A 311 -7.67 23.97 6.57
C ARG A 311 -6.21 23.54 6.39
N LEU A 312 -5.80 23.24 5.16
CA LEU A 312 -4.42 22.83 4.85
C LEU A 312 -3.41 23.96 5.10
N ALA A 313 -3.75 25.19 4.73
CA ALA A 313 -2.87 26.35 4.84
C ALA A 313 -3.02 27.12 6.16
N GLY A 314 -4.04 26.82 6.98
CA GLY A 314 -4.32 27.54 8.23
C GLY A 314 -4.64 29.02 8.00
N VAL A 315 -5.47 29.32 7.01
CA VAL A 315 -5.85 30.69 6.61
C VAL A 315 -7.36 30.81 6.44
N THR A 316 -7.86 32.04 6.29
CA THR A 316 -9.26 32.30 5.98
C THR A 316 -9.35 33.27 4.81
N VAL A 317 -10.09 32.89 3.78
CA VAL A 317 -10.40 33.68 2.58
C VAL A 317 -11.59 34.62 2.85
N ALA A 318 -12.51 34.21 3.74
CA ALA A 318 -13.61 35.07 4.16
C ALA A 318 -13.10 36.38 4.76
N THR A 319 -13.71 37.49 4.36
CA THR A 319 -13.38 38.82 4.87
C THR A 319 -14.57 39.39 5.63
N THR A 320 -14.47 39.47 6.95
CA THR A 320 -15.47 40.15 7.77
C THR A 320 -15.49 41.64 7.42
N LEU A 321 -16.68 42.18 7.10
CA LEU A 321 -16.89 43.62 7.11
C LEU A 321 -16.56 44.16 8.52
N PRO A 322 -15.78 45.24 8.65
CA PRO A 322 -15.34 45.72 9.95
C PRO A 322 -16.52 46.33 10.72
N SER A 323 -16.87 45.77 11.87
CA SER A 323 -17.61 46.51 12.91
C SER A 323 -16.69 46.80 14.09
N SER A 324 -16.61 48.08 14.44
CA SER A 324 -15.76 48.72 15.42
C SER A 324 -15.91 48.22 16.87
N SER A 325 -14.78 47.99 17.54
CA SER A 325 -14.32 48.60 18.82
C SER A 325 -13.70 47.59 19.83
N PRO A 326 -12.62 47.97 20.55
CA PRO A 326 -11.91 47.10 21.49
C PRO A 326 -12.27 47.41 22.94
N THR A 327 -12.54 46.41 23.77
CA THR A 327 -12.44 46.56 25.24
C THR A 327 -12.08 45.27 25.96
N SER A 328 -11.25 45.48 26.98
CA SER A 328 -10.56 44.59 27.92
C SER A 328 -11.43 43.84 28.95
N SER A 329 -10.91 42.68 29.39
CA SER A 329 -10.78 42.16 30.79
C SER A 329 -11.24 40.69 30.98
N PRO A 330 -10.53 39.87 31.80
CA PRO A 330 -10.96 38.52 32.24
C PRO A 330 -11.71 38.62 33.60
N PRO A 331 -12.10 37.53 34.33
CA PRO A 331 -12.27 36.10 34.03
C PRO A 331 -13.71 35.59 34.40
N SER A 332 -14.06 34.32 34.14
CA SER A 332 -14.68 33.40 35.13
C SER A 332 -15.24 32.11 34.51
N THR A 333 -15.09 31.06 35.31
CA THR A 333 -15.62 29.69 35.26
C THR A 333 -17.10 29.53 34.87
N SER A 334 -17.43 28.50 34.08
CA SER A 334 -18.18 27.32 34.56
C SER A 334 -18.76 26.45 33.44
N CYS A 335 -18.95 25.17 33.78
CA CYS A 335 -19.90 24.19 33.24
C CYS A 335 -19.64 23.55 31.87
N SER A 336 -19.12 22.32 31.96
CA SER A 336 -19.77 21.08 31.50
C SER A 336 -20.73 21.18 30.31
N SER A 337 -20.31 20.63 29.18
CA SER A 337 -21.20 20.12 28.14
C SER A 337 -21.13 18.58 28.12
N PRO A 338 -22.27 17.89 27.95
CA PRO A 338 -22.35 16.43 27.99
C PRO A 338 -21.64 15.83 26.78
N LEU A 339 -20.93 14.72 27.02
CA LEU A 339 -20.34 13.87 25.99
C LEU A 339 -21.45 13.40 25.05
N LEU A 340 -21.54 14.03 23.87
CA LEU A 340 -22.31 13.50 22.75
C LEU A 340 -21.66 12.19 22.30
N GLU A 341 -22.43 11.11 22.34
CA GLU A 341 -22.01 9.78 21.88
C GLU A 341 -21.50 9.84 20.43
N PRO A 342 -20.33 9.25 20.11
CA PRO A 342 -19.81 9.30 18.75
C PRO A 342 -20.51 8.25 17.89
N THR A 343 -21.25 8.71 16.89
CA THR A 343 -21.64 7.96 15.70
C THR A 343 -20.41 7.55 14.89
N VAL A 344 -20.51 6.42 14.17
CA VAL A 344 -19.49 5.89 13.24
C VAL A 344 -18.81 7.01 12.45
N GLN A 345 -17.51 7.18 12.65
CA GLN A 345 -16.70 8.24 12.04
C GLN A 345 -15.94 7.68 10.84
N SER A 346 -15.77 8.45 9.76
CA SER A 346 -14.97 7.99 8.60
C SER A 346 -13.52 7.78 9.02
N LYS A 347 -13.02 6.56 8.81
CA LYS A 347 -11.64 6.14 9.00
C LYS A 347 -10.69 7.03 8.21
N SER A 348 -10.95 7.21 6.91
CA SER A 348 -10.15 8.09 6.05
C SER A 348 -10.08 9.53 6.57
N ALA A 349 -11.20 10.08 7.05
CA ALA A 349 -11.25 11.43 7.61
C ALA A 349 -10.49 11.55 8.95
N MET A 350 -10.67 10.59 9.86
CA MET A 350 -9.96 10.55 11.14
C MET A 350 -8.45 10.42 10.95
N LEU A 351 -8.01 9.55 10.02
CA LEU A 351 -6.59 9.36 9.73
C LEU A 351 -5.97 10.58 9.03
N ALA A 352 -6.69 11.22 8.09
CA ALA A 352 -6.22 12.42 7.41
C ALA A 352 -6.12 13.66 8.32
N ALA A 353 -6.89 13.68 9.42
CA ALA A 353 -6.82 14.75 10.42
C ALA A 353 -5.60 14.64 11.35
N LEU A 354 -4.92 13.48 11.38
CA LEU A 354 -3.72 13.29 12.18
C LEU A 354 -2.53 14.06 11.57
N PRO A 355 -1.55 14.48 12.39
CA PRO A 355 -0.28 14.98 11.88
C PRO A 355 0.36 13.99 10.87
N PRO A 356 1.19 14.45 9.92
CA PRO A 356 1.89 13.55 8.99
C PRO A 356 2.80 12.59 9.76
N GLU A 357 2.96 11.36 9.25
CA GLU A 357 3.82 10.35 9.87
C GLU A 357 5.27 10.83 9.97
N TRP A 358 5.98 10.39 11.02
CA TRP A 358 7.38 10.76 11.21
C TRP A 358 8.25 10.19 10.09
N THR A 359 9.01 11.05 9.42
CA THR A 359 9.95 10.66 8.34
C THR A 359 11.41 10.92 8.72
N GLY A 360 11.69 11.37 9.95
CA GLY A 360 13.03 11.63 10.44
C GLY A 360 13.75 10.36 10.91
N SER A 361 14.99 10.52 11.40
CA SER A 361 15.75 9.40 11.99
C SER A 361 14.99 8.76 13.16
N LEU A 362 15.14 7.45 13.31
CA LEU A 362 14.66 6.71 14.48
C LEU A 362 15.66 6.74 15.65
N GLU A 363 16.81 7.40 15.47
CA GLU A 363 17.79 7.61 16.54
C GLU A 363 17.32 8.68 17.53
N VAL A 364 17.50 8.41 18.83
CA VAL A 364 17.25 9.38 19.90
C VAL A 364 18.52 10.23 20.07
N GLY A 365 18.53 11.43 19.49
CA GLY A 365 19.70 12.32 19.51
C GLY A 365 20.09 12.79 20.92
N GLU A 366 21.40 12.79 21.21
CA GLU A 366 22.00 13.35 22.42
C GLU A 366 21.92 14.89 22.39
N SER A 367 20.76 15.46 22.73
CA SER A 367 20.63 16.91 22.95
C SER A 367 19.52 17.20 23.94
N VAL A 368 19.75 16.89 25.22
CA VAL A 368 19.02 17.50 26.32
C VAL A 368 20.08 18.06 27.28
N GLU A 369 20.46 19.30 27.03
CA GLU A 369 21.41 20.05 27.86
C GLU A 369 20.92 20.19 29.30
N GLN A 370 21.91 20.10 30.18
CA GLN A 370 21.94 20.62 31.53
C GLN A 370 21.25 22.00 31.62
N SER A 371 20.17 22.07 32.38
CA SER A 371 19.64 23.34 32.89
C SER A 371 19.29 23.18 34.38
N SER A 372 20.32 23.39 35.21
CA SER A 372 20.11 23.84 36.59
C SER A 372 21.37 24.57 37.06
N GLY A 373 21.34 25.90 36.97
CA GLY A 373 22.30 26.76 37.66
C GLY A 373 21.98 26.83 39.15
N GLY A 374 23.01 26.74 39.98
CA GLY A 374 22.95 26.94 41.43
C GLY A 374 24.35 26.96 42.02
N THR A 375 24.74 28.10 42.56
CA THR A 375 26.08 28.50 43.04
C THR A 375 26.53 27.87 44.37
N ALA A 376 27.86 27.79 44.52
CA ALA A 376 28.69 27.87 45.74
C ALA A 376 29.16 26.57 46.43
N GLY A 377 30.47 26.49 46.67
CA GLY A 377 31.08 25.69 47.74
C GLY A 377 32.43 25.03 47.40
N GLU A 378 33.54 25.67 47.76
CA GLU A 378 34.86 25.04 47.83
C GLU A 378 34.87 23.85 48.82
N GLY A 379 35.58 22.77 48.49
CA GLY A 379 35.80 21.64 49.41
C GLY A 379 36.85 20.64 48.90
N LYS A 380 37.92 20.45 49.68
CA LYS A 380 39.10 19.61 49.44
C LYS A 380 38.83 18.10 49.37
N ALA A 381 39.65 17.44 48.54
CA ALA A 381 40.37 16.16 48.68
C ALA A 381 39.71 14.96 49.43
N GLY A 382 39.68 13.81 48.75
CA GLY A 382 39.58 12.48 49.35
C GLY A 382 39.56 11.38 48.28
N GLY A 383 40.64 10.61 48.16
CA GLY A 383 40.82 9.57 47.15
C GLY A 383 39.95 8.32 47.37
N GLY A 384 39.77 7.57 46.28
CA GLY A 384 39.13 6.26 46.25
C GLY A 384 38.99 5.78 44.81
N GLU A 385 40.01 5.10 44.30
CA GLU A 385 39.97 4.40 43.02
C GLU A 385 38.87 3.32 43.06
N GLY A 386 37.75 3.59 42.39
CA GLY A 386 36.77 2.60 41.99
C GLY A 386 36.74 2.54 40.47
N ARG A 387 37.28 1.46 39.88
CA ARG A 387 37.14 1.16 38.45
C ARG A 387 35.65 1.02 38.10
N GLY A 388 35.03 2.11 37.67
CA GLY A 388 33.72 2.08 37.02
C GLY A 388 33.88 1.53 35.61
N GLY A 389 33.66 0.23 35.45
CA GLY A 389 33.54 -0.38 34.13
C GLY A 389 32.39 0.28 33.37
N ALA A 390 32.64 0.69 32.13
CA ALA A 390 31.59 1.14 31.22
C ALA A 390 30.53 0.04 31.13
N VAL A 391 29.30 0.35 31.55
CA VAL A 391 28.16 -0.54 31.42
C VAL A 391 27.82 -0.62 29.93
N VAL A 392 28.18 -1.72 29.29
CA VAL A 392 27.72 -2.03 27.93
C VAL A 392 26.19 -2.16 27.99
N PRO A 393 25.42 -1.41 27.16
CA PRO A 393 23.97 -1.53 27.16
C PRO A 393 23.58 -2.94 26.65
N VAL A 394 23.05 -3.77 27.55
CA VAL A 394 22.53 -5.09 27.22
C VAL A 394 21.14 -4.93 26.62
N VAL A 395 20.96 -5.31 25.35
CA VAL A 395 19.62 -5.38 24.74
C VAL A 395 18.84 -6.50 25.44
N PRO A 396 17.66 -6.22 26.02
CA PRO A 396 16.92 -7.24 26.74
C PRO A 396 16.36 -8.30 25.78
N VAL A 397 16.33 -9.55 26.23
CA VAL A 397 15.62 -10.62 25.52
C VAL A 397 14.11 -10.40 25.69
N VAL A 398 13.39 -10.31 24.58
CA VAL A 398 11.94 -10.08 24.59
C VAL A 398 11.21 -11.41 24.72
N VAL A 399 10.41 -11.56 25.78
CA VAL A 399 9.58 -12.75 26.00
C VAL A 399 8.12 -12.33 25.92
N VAL A 400 7.42 -12.86 24.92
CA VAL A 400 6.02 -12.50 24.65
C VAL A 400 5.12 -13.58 25.23
N LEU A 401 4.26 -13.22 26.18
CA LEU A 401 3.24 -14.09 26.73
C LEU A 401 1.96 -13.81 25.96
N ASP A 402 1.53 -14.78 25.16
CA ASP A 402 0.42 -14.66 24.22
C ASP A 402 -0.83 -15.37 24.77
N ASP A 403 -1.86 -14.58 25.09
CA ASP A 403 -3.09 -15.08 25.72
C ASP A 403 -4.00 -15.91 24.78
N ASP A 404 -3.67 -15.97 23.48
CA ASP A 404 -4.39 -16.67 22.40
C ASP A 404 -3.41 -17.02 21.24
N PRO A 405 -3.49 -18.19 20.60
CA PRO A 405 -2.56 -18.60 19.52
C PRO A 405 -2.56 -17.69 18.29
N THR A 406 -3.55 -16.82 18.17
CA THR A 406 -3.62 -15.85 17.07
C THR A 406 -2.64 -14.71 17.24
N GLY A 407 -1.78 -14.69 18.26
CA GLY A 407 -0.94 -13.52 18.48
C GLY A 407 0.30 -13.39 17.60
N THR A 408 0.68 -14.43 16.87
CA THR A 408 1.86 -14.39 16.00
C THR A 408 1.60 -13.76 14.62
N GLN A 409 0.58 -12.90 14.53
CA GLN A 409 0.03 -12.42 13.26
C GLN A 409 1.00 -11.60 12.42
N THR A 410 1.91 -10.83 13.02
CA THR A 410 2.75 -9.84 12.31
C THR A 410 4.23 -10.21 12.32
N VAL A 411 4.58 -11.38 12.87
CA VAL A 411 5.97 -11.82 13.09
C VAL A 411 6.34 -12.98 12.17
N HIS A 412 7.62 -13.14 11.87
CA HIS A 412 8.20 -14.31 11.21
C HIS A 412 9.65 -14.49 11.64
N GLY A 413 10.21 -15.69 11.41
CA GLY A 413 11.55 -16.08 11.84
C GLY A 413 11.69 -16.24 13.37
N ILE A 414 10.58 -16.39 14.09
CA ILE A 414 10.54 -16.43 15.57
C ILE A 414 9.89 -17.73 16.06
N HIS A 415 10.38 -18.23 17.20
CA HIS A 415 9.80 -19.40 17.86
C HIS A 415 8.58 -19.07 18.72
N VAL A 416 7.64 -20.02 18.72
CA VAL A 416 6.47 -20.08 19.60
C VAL A 416 6.61 -21.34 20.42
N LEU A 417 6.67 -21.18 21.74
CA LEU A 417 6.68 -22.26 22.70
C LEU A 417 5.27 -22.45 23.25
N THR A 418 4.83 -23.69 23.37
CA THR A 418 3.58 -24.05 24.04
C THR A 418 3.84 -24.69 25.40
N THR A 419 5.12 -24.83 25.76
CA THR A 419 5.60 -25.30 27.06
C THR A 419 6.58 -24.29 27.66
N TRP A 420 6.60 -24.22 28.99
CA TRP A 420 7.36 -23.20 29.75
C TRP A 420 8.12 -23.82 30.93
N ASP A 421 8.55 -25.08 30.81
CA ASP A 421 9.53 -25.65 31.73
C ASP A 421 10.88 -24.93 31.61
N VAL A 422 11.61 -24.86 32.73
CA VAL A 422 12.86 -24.09 32.82
C VAL A 422 13.90 -24.59 31.81
N GLU A 423 13.98 -25.89 31.55
CA GLU A 423 14.91 -26.47 30.58
C GLU A 423 14.67 -25.93 29.16
N THR A 424 13.42 -26.01 28.68
CA THR A 424 13.04 -25.51 27.35
C THR A 424 13.28 -24.01 27.23
N LEU A 425 12.92 -23.24 28.25
CA LEU A 425 13.13 -21.78 28.26
C LEU A 425 14.62 -21.42 28.27
N THR A 426 15.45 -22.12 29.05
CA THR A 426 16.90 -21.91 29.09
C THR A 426 17.52 -22.21 27.72
N ALA A 427 17.12 -23.32 27.08
CA ALA A 427 17.61 -23.67 25.75
C ALA A 427 17.23 -22.60 24.71
N GLU A 428 16.00 -22.09 24.74
CA GLU A 428 15.56 -21.03 23.83
C GLU A 428 16.35 -19.73 24.07
N MET A 429 16.52 -19.32 25.32
CA MET A 429 17.30 -18.12 25.66
C MET A 429 18.76 -18.22 25.22
N LEU A 430 19.40 -19.38 25.42
CA LEU A 430 20.77 -19.63 24.96
C LEU A 430 20.88 -19.53 23.43
N SER A 431 19.85 -19.97 22.69
CA SER A 431 19.83 -19.84 21.23
C SER A 431 19.78 -18.38 20.73
N LEU A 432 19.39 -17.45 21.60
CA LEU A 432 19.22 -16.02 21.29
C LEU A 432 20.42 -15.15 21.70
N THR A 433 21.42 -15.70 22.41
CA THR A 433 22.55 -14.95 22.99
C THR A 433 23.39 -14.15 21.96
N HIS A 434 23.28 -14.50 20.67
CA HIS A 434 23.95 -13.80 19.56
C HIS A 434 22.98 -13.33 18.47
N ALA A 435 21.67 -13.40 18.72
CA ALA A 435 20.67 -13.03 17.74
C ALA A 435 20.48 -11.50 17.69
N PRO A 436 20.50 -10.87 16.50
CA PRO A 436 20.25 -9.43 16.35
C PRO A 436 18.81 -9.04 16.73
N ARG A 437 17.89 -10.02 16.78
CA ARG A 437 16.48 -9.89 17.17
C ARG A 437 16.15 -10.93 18.25
N ALA A 438 16.60 -10.70 19.47
CA ALA A 438 16.43 -11.67 20.56
C ALA A 438 14.99 -11.63 21.14
N GLY A 439 14.12 -12.53 20.68
CA GLY A 439 12.83 -12.74 21.32
C GLY A 439 12.05 -13.96 20.85
N PHE A 440 11.12 -14.44 21.67
CA PHE A 440 10.27 -15.60 21.41
C PHE A 440 8.90 -15.47 22.07
N PHE A 441 7.93 -16.26 21.58
CA PHE A 441 6.57 -16.31 22.11
C PHE A 441 6.38 -17.52 23.03
N ILE A 442 5.57 -17.34 24.06
CA ILE A 442 4.98 -18.40 24.87
C ILE A 442 3.48 -18.32 24.70
N LEU A 443 2.89 -19.32 24.04
CA LEU A 443 1.45 -19.46 23.92
C LEU A 443 0.88 -19.95 25.26
N THR A 444 0.23 -19.06 25.99
CA THR A 444 -0.37 -19.37 27.29
C THR A 444 -1.81 -19.88 27.14
N ASN A 445 -2.53 -19.38 26.12
CA ASN A 445 -3.97 -19.55 25.97
C ASN A 445 -4.75 -19.18 27.25
N SER A 446 -4.22 -18.23 28.04
CA SER A 446 -4.74 -17.86 29.36
C SER A 446 -6.15 -17.32 29.30
N ARG A 447 -6.59 -16.74 28.17
CA ARG A 447 -7.96 -16.23 27.97
C ARG A 447 -9.04 -17.30 28.11
N ALA A 448 -8.70 -18.57 27.92
CA ALA A 448 -9.61 -19.69 28.10
C ALA A 448 -9.75 -20.13 29.57
N LEU A 449 -9.01 -19.51 30.49
CA LEU A 449 -8.98 -19.87 31.91
C LEU A 449 -9.78 -18.88 32.76
N PRO A 450 -10.24 -19.29 33.96
CA PRO A 450 -10.69 -18.35 34.99
C PRO A 450 -9.56 -17.40 35.41
N THR A 451 -9.91 -16.16 35.80
CA THR A 451 -8.95 -15.09 36.12
C THR A 451 -7.86 -15.47 37.12
N GLU A 452 -8.21 -16.15 38.23
CA GLU A 452 -7.20 -16.58 39.22
C GLU A 452 -6.24 -17.64 38.65
N GLN A 453 -6.73 -18.53 37.79
CA GLN A 453 -5.90 -19.53 37.12
C GLN A 453 -4.98 -18.87 36.09
N ALA A 454 -5.49 -17.90 35.31
CA ALA A 454 -4.68 -17.10 34.39
C ALA A 454 -3.57 -16.33 35.12
N ALA A 455 -3.89 -15.68 36.24
CA ALA A 455 -2.90 -14.99 37.08
C ALA A 455 -1.86 -15.96 37.65
N SER A 456 -2.28 -17.13 38.15
CA SER A 456 -1.38 -18.17 38.64
C SER A 456 -0.45 -18.71 37.53
N LEU A 457 -0.98 -18.91 36.33
CA LEU A 457 -0.22 -19.32 35.16
C LEU A 457 0.83 -18.26 34.80
N THR A 458 0.45 -16.99 34.72
CA THR A 458 1.38 -15.88 34.44
C THR A 458 2.50 -15.81 35.48
N ARG A 459 2.19 -15.94 36.79
CA ARG A 459 3.23 -16.00 37.84
C ARG A 459 4.20 -17.17 37.63
N THR A 460 3.67 -18.33 37.28
CA THR A 460 4.46 -19.55 37.03
C THR A 460 5.39 -19.36 35.83
N ILE A 461 4.87 -18.86 34.71
CA ILE A 461 5.66 -18.61 33.49
C ILE A 461 6.74 -17.56 33.78
N CYS A 462 6.39 -16.42 34.37
CA CYS A 462 7.36 -15.38 34.70
C CYS A 462 8.46 -15.90 35.65
N SER A 463 8.11 -16.76 36.61
CA SER A 463 9.08 -17.34 37.55
C SER A 463 10.06 -18.28 36.84
N ASN A 464 9.54 -19.08 35.91
CA ASN A 464 10.36 -19.99 35.10
C ASN A 464 11.24 -19.21 34.10
N VAL A 465 10.72 -18.15 33.49
CA VAL A 465 11.48 -17.23 32.61
C VAL A 465 12.62 -16.58 33.38
N VAL A 466 12.36 -16.06 34.58
CA VAL A 466 13.40 -15.46 35.43
C VAL A 466 14.46 -16.49 35.82
N THR A 467 14.03 -17.72 36.15
CA THR A 467 14.96 -18.82 36.48
C THR A 467 15.80 -19.22 35.28
N ALA A 468 15.18 -19.37 34.11
CA ALA A 468 15.86 -19.71 32.86
C ALA A 468 16.85 -18.61 32.42
N ALA A 469 16.47 -17.34 32.55
CA ALA A 469 17.34 -16.22 32.21
C ALA A 469 18.59 -16.16 33.11
N ARG A 470 18.48 -16.55 34.38
CA ARG A 470 19.66 -16.72 35.25
C ARG A 470 20.53 -17.90 34.82
N GLN A 471 19.92 -19.05 34.49
CA GLN A 471 20.66 -20.22 34.02
C GLN A 471 21.36 -19.96 32.67
N ALA A 472 20.76 -19.17 31.80
CA ALA A 472 21.35 -18.73 30.53
C ALA A 472 22.39 -17.61 30.68
N GLY A 473 22.61 -17.10 31.90
CA GLY A 473 23.57 -16.01 32.16
C GLY A 473 23.10 -14.61 31.73
N ILE A 474 21.83 -14.43 31.36
CA ILE A 474 21.24 -13.14 30.98
C ILE A 474 21.02 -12.26 32.22
N LEU A 475 20.60 -12.84 33.35
CA LEU A 475 20.42 -12.14 34.62
C LEU A 475 21.53 -12.51 35.61
N SER A 476 22.05 -11.52 36.35
CA SER A 476 23.03 -11.71 37.42
C SER A 476 22.43 -11.52 38.82
N GLY A 477 22.97 -12.20 39.84
CA GLY A 477 22.55 -12.10 41.24
C GLY A 477 21.62 -13.20 41.76
N SER A 478 21.45 -13.28 43.09
CA SER A 478 20.55 -14.23 43.76
C SER A 478 19.08 -13.83 43.54
N PRO A 479 18.11 -14.77 43.58
CA PRO A 479 16.68 -14.45 43.49
C PRO A 479 16.30 -13.42 44.56
N PRO A 480 15.45 -12.42 44.24
CA PRO A 480 14.94 -11.53 45.26
C PRO A 480 14.15 -12.36 46.28
N SER A 481 14.61 -12.37 47.53
CA SER A 481 13.86 -12.93 48.68
C SER A 481 12.73 -12.00 49.14
N ASP A 482 12.73 -10.75 48.65
CA ASP A 482 11.75 -9.71 48.91
C ASP A 482 10.97 -9.38 47.62
N PRO A 483 9.63 -9.47 47.59
CA PRO A 483 8.82 -9.03 46.44
C PRO A 483 8.96 -7.54 46.08
N LYS A 484 9.60 -6.73 46.94
CA LYS A 484 10.02 -5.34 46.66
C LYS A 484 11.47 -5.21 46.13
N GLY A 485 12.11 -6.32 45.77
CA GLY A 485 13.49 -6.37 45.28
C GLY A 485 13.74 -5.63 43.95
N PRO A 486 15.02 -5.46 43.55
CA PRO A 486 15.39 -4.74 42.33
C PRO A 486 14.85 -5.43 41.07
N VAL A 487 14.45 -4.62 40.09
CA VAL A 487 13.88 -5.08 38.81
C VAL A 487 14.87 -5.95 38.03
N CYS A 488 14.40 -7.06 37.45
CA CYS A 488 15.20 -7.93 36.60
C CYS A 488 15.59 -7.23 35.28
N ARG A 489 16.80 -6.67 35.20
CA ARG A 489 17.33 -6.00 34.00
C ARG A 489 18.01 -7.01 33.07
N GLY A 490 17.52 -7.15 31.83
CA GLY A 490 18.04 -8.08 30.82
C GLY A 490 16.95 -8.90 30.10
N ILE A 491 15.72 -8.87 30.60
CA ILE A 491 14.53 -9.45 29.94
C ILE A 491 13.43 -8.39 29.84
N SER A 492 12.65 -8.40 28.76
CA SER A 492 11.47 -7.55 28.57
C SER A 492 10.24 -8.44 28.37
N ILE A 493 9.25 -8.33 29.26
CA ILE A 493 8.02 -9.12 29.21
C ILE A 493 6.93 -8.34 28.50
N ILE A 494 6.41 -8.91 27.41
CA ILE A 494 5.28 -8.36 26.66
C ILE A 494 4.07 -9.26 26.90
N LEU A 495 3.03 -8.71 27.53
CA LEU A 495 1.75 -9.37 27.73
C LEU A 495 0.86 -9.08 26.52
N ARG A 496 0.92 -9.95 25.51
CA ARG A 496 0.15 -9.75 24.29
C ARG A 496 -1.27 -10.24 24.53
N GLY A 497 -2.23 -9.35 24.31
CA GLY A 497 -3.66 -9.58 24.53
C GLY A 497 -4.49 -9.48 23.26
N ASP A 498 -5.81 -9.57 23.44
CA ASP A 498 -6.76 -9.31 22.36
C ASP A 498 -6.73 -7.83 21.95
N SER A 499 -6.60 -7.57 20.65
CA SER A 499 -6.66 -6.20 20.12
C SER A 499 -8.01 -5.52 20.37
N THR A 500 -9.08 -6.25 20.71
CA THR A 500 -10.39 -5.67 21.08
C THR A 500 -10.61 -5.54 22.59
N LEU A 501 -9.50 -5.46 23.35
CA LEU A 501 -9.46 -5.17 24.80
C LEU A 501 -10.02 -6.28 25.72
N ARG A 502 -10.22 -7.50 25.20
CA ARG A 502 -10.61 -8.65 26.02
C ARG A 502 -9.39 -9.32 26.67
N GLY A 503 -9.61 -9.95 27.81
CA GLY A 503 -8.58 -10.65 28.59
C GLY A 503 -8.52 -10.21 30.05
N HIS A 504 -7.60 -10.79 30.82
CA HIS A 504 -7.52 -10.66 32.28
C HIS A 504 -6.71 -9.44 32.73
N PHE A 505 -7.01 -8.25 32.18
CA PHE A 505 -6.45 -7.01 32.70
C PHE A 505 -7.28 -6.51 33.91
N PRO A 506 -6.64 -6.04 35.00
CA PRO A 506 -5.18 -5.89 35.21
C PRO A 506 -4.46 -7.13 35.75
N GLN A 507 -5.16 -8.21 36.10
CA GLN A 507 -4.62 -9.31 36.91
C GLN A 507 -3.39 -10.01 36.30
N GLU A 508 -3.32 -10.16 34.97
CA GLU A 508 -2.12 -10.69 34.30
C GLU A 508 -0.90 -9.76 34.45
N VAL A 509 -1.12 -8.44 34.39
CA VAL A 509 -0.06 -7.44 34.51
C VAL A 509 0.46 -7.42 35.94
N GLU A 510 -0.44 -7.43 36.92
CA GLU A 510 -0.11 -7.51 38.35
C GLU A 510 0.62 -8.81 38.70
N ALA A 511 0.19 -9.93 38.11
CA ALA A 511 0.85 -11.23 38.27
C ALA A 511 2.28 -11.23 37.74
N ALA A 512 2.52 -10.64 36.57
CA ALA A 512 3.85 -10.50 36.00
C ALA A 512 4.73 -9.56 36.85
N GLU A 513 4.21 -8.39 37.23
CA GLU A 513 4.92 -7.41 38.06
C GLU A 513 5.35 -8.00 39.41
N ALA A 514 4.46 -8.76 40.06
CA ALA A 514 4.75 -9.40 41.35
C ALA A 514 5.96 -10.34 41.31
N VAL A 515 6.28 -10.92 40.15
CA VAL A 515 7.42 -11.83 39.96
C VAL A 515 8.67 -11.11 39.48
N LEU A 516 8.51 -10.12 38.58
CA LEU A 516 9.63 -9.38 37.98
C LEU A 516 10.23 -8.32 38.93
N GLY A 517 9.51 -8.03 40.02
CA GLY A 517 9.85 -7.08 41.08
C GLY A 517 8.90 -5.89 41.05
N GLY A 518 8.31 -5.52 42.21
CA GLY A 518 7.27 -4.48 42.35
C GLY A 518 7.74 -3.02 42.14
N GLY A 519 8.65 -2.80 41.20
CA GLY A 519 9.32 -1.53 40.94
C GLY A 519 9.35 -1.13 39.47
N VAL A 520 8.50 -1.70 38.60
CA VAL A 520 8.40 -1.25 37.20
C VAL A 520 8.01 0.22 37.15
N ASP A 521 8.58 0.96 36.21
CA ASP A 521 8.40 2.40 36.12
C ASP A 521 7.00 2.76 35.62
N ALA A 522 6.49 2.04 34.63
CA ALA A 522 5.11 2.18 34.17
C ALA A 522 4.60 0.94 33.44
N TRP A 523 3.26 0.79 33.41
CA TRP A 523 2.58 -0.11 32.49
C TRP A 523 2.24 0.64 31.20
N LEU A 524 2.61 0.08 30.04
CA LEU A 524 2.31 0.65 28.73
C LEU A 524 1.19 -0.14 28.06
N LEU A 525 0.12 0.54 27.63
CA LEU A 525 -1.00 -0.08 26.92
C LEU A 525 -1.00 0.33 25.46
N CYS A 526 -0.87 -0.65 24.56
CA CYS A 526 -0.84 -0.44 23.12
C CYS A 526 -1.66 -1.50 22.35
N PRO A 527 -3.00 -1.39 22.32
CA PRO A 527 -3.87 -2.34 21.63
C PRO A 527 -3.91 -2.17 20.09
N PHE A 528 -3.10 -1.26 19.52
CA PHE A 528 -3.05 -1.01 18.07
C PHE A 528 -2.70 -2.26 17.26
N PHE A 529 -3.45 -2.52 16.20
CA PHE A 529 -3.21 -3.61 15.27
C PHE A 529 -3.76 -3.29 13.88
N LEU A 530 -2.86 -2.89 12.97
CA LEU A 530 -3.22 -2.34 11.65
C LEU A 530 -3.96 -3.35 10.76
N GLU A 531 -3.45 -4.57 10.62
CA GLU A 531 -4.08 -5.62 9.79
C GLU A 531 -5.43 -6.07 10.35
N GLY A 532 -5.63 -5.89 11.67
CA GLY A 532 -6.92 -6.03 12.31
C GLY A 532 -7.84 -4.81 12.13
N GLY A 533 -7.35 -3.68 11.65
CA GLY A 533 -8.11 -2.43 11.64
C GLY A 533 -8.40 -1.89 13.04
N ARG A 534 -7.45 -2.05 13.99
CA ARG A 534 -7.54 -1.54 15.36
C ARG A 534 -6.67 -0.30 15.51
N TYR A 535 -7.27 0.81 15.93
CA TYR A 535 -6.64 2.13 16.01
C TYR A 535 -6.80 2.71 17.41
N THR A 536 -5.79 3.42 17.91
CA THR A 536 -5.91 4.19 19.16
C THR A 536 -5.61 5.65 18.86
N ILE A 537 -6.65 6.48 18.86
CA ILE A 537 -6.59 7.89 18.46
C ILE A 537 -7.27 8.72 19.54
N GLY A 538 -6.57 9.72 20.09
CA GLY A 538 -7.09 10.57 21.15
C GLY A 538 -7.49 9.79 22.40
N ASP A 539 -6.70 8.77 22.76
CA ASP A 539 -6.92 7.80 23.83
C ASP A 539 -8.15 6.90 23.62
N VAL A 540 -8.89 7.03 22.52
CA VAL A 540 -10.03 6.17 22.20
C VAL A 540 -9.58 5.04 21.29
N HIS A 541 -9.96 3.81 21.65
CA HIS A 541 -9.70 2.63 20.85
C HIS A 541 -10.86 2.35 19.90
N TYR A 542 -10.54 2.12 18.62
CA TYR A 542 -11.49 1.94 17.53
C TYR A 542 -11.26 0.61 16.80
N VAL A 543 -12.34 0.05 16.28
CA VAL A 543 -12.37 -1.10 15.39
C VAL A 543 -12.95 -0.68 14.05
N ALA A 544 -12.25 -0.96 12.95
CA ALA A 544 -12.75 -0.70 11.61
C ALA A 544 -13.90 -1.64 11.25
N ASP A 545 -14.96 -1.10 10.65
CA ASP A 545 -16.16 -1.86 10.25
C ASP A 545 -16.05 -2.54 8.87
N GLY A 546 -15.01 -2.20 8.10
CA GLY A 546 -14.79 -2.71 6.75
C GLY A 546 -15.38 -1.85 5.62
N GLN A 547 -16.12 -0.78 5.94
CA GLN A 547 -16.70 0.19 5.00
C GLN A 547 -16.32 1.64 5.38
N ASP A 548 -15.02 1.93 5.35
CA ASP A 548 -14.40 3.22 5.73
C ASP A 548 -14.87 3.80 7.08
N GLY A 549 -15.45 3.02 8.00
CA GLY A 549 -15.88 3.48 9.33
C GLY A 549 -14.95 3.01 10.45
N LEU A 550 -14.78 3.85 11.47
CA LEU A 550 -14.20 3.51 12.76
C LEU A 550 -15.29 3.52 13.83
N VAL A 551 -15.51 2.36 14.45
CA VAL A 551 -16.47 2.15 15.54
C VAL A 551 -15.70 2.12 16.85
N ALA A 552 -16.14 2.88 17.84
CA ALA A 552 -15.51 2.87 19.16
C ALA A 552 -15.64 1.46 19.78
N ALA A 553 -14.57 0.94 20.38
CA ALA A 553 -14.50 -0.47 20.78
C ALA A 553 -15.67 -0.91 21.69
N ALA A 554 -16.13 -0.04 22.60
CA ALA A 554 -17.26 -0.30 23.50
C ALA A 554 -18.63 -0.44 22.78
N GLN A 555 -18.75 0.06 21.55
CA GLN A 555 -19.97 -0.05 20.74
C GLN A 555 -20.01 -1.35 19.92
N THR A 556 -18.88 -2.06 19.84
CA THR A 556 -18.78 -3.33 19.11
C THR A 556 -19.37 -4.49 19.92
N GLU A 557 -19.59 -5.62 19.26
CA GLU A 557 -19.97 -6.87 19.91
C GLU A 557 -18.94 -7.36 20.92
N PHE A 558 -17.66 -7.00 20.77
CA PHE A 558 -16.58 -7.45 21.66
C PHE A 558 -16.71 -6.89 23.08
N ALA A 559 -17.30 -5.71 23.22
CA ALA A 559 -17.55 -5.08 24.51
C ALA A 559 -18.69 -5.74 25.30
N LYS A 560 -19.55 -6.51 24.61
CA LYS A 560 -20.67 -7.25 25.18
C LYS A 560 -20.29 -8.68 25.57
N ASP A 561 -19.00 -9.01 25.55
CA ASP A 561 -18.48 -10.32 25.96
C ASP A 561 -18.89 -10.65 27.40
N ALA A 562 -19.41 -11.86 27.62
CA ALA A 562 -19.95 -12.25 28.92
C ALA A 562 -18.88 -12.36 30.02
N ALA A 563 -17.63 -12.66 29.65
CA ALA A 563 -16.52 -12.82 30.58
C ALA A 563 -15.66 -11.55 30.66
N PHE A 564 -15.44 -10.86 29.53
CA PHE A 564 -14.46 -9.77 29.41
C PHE A 564 -15.06 -8.43 29.02
N GLY A 565 -16.39 -8.30 29.01
CA GLY A 565 -17.10 -7.10 28.58
C GLY A 565 -16.65 -5.81 29.29
N TYR A 566 -16.88 -4.68 28.62
CA TYR A 566 -16.48 -3.36 29.10
C TYR A 566 -17.39 -2.27 28.51
N ARG A 567 -17.38 -1.07 29.10
CA ARG A 567 -18.27 0.04 28.71
C ARG A 567 -17.55 1.22 28.07
N HIS A 568 -16.25 1.36 28.29
CA HIS A 568 -15.49 2.52 27.82
C HIS A 568 -14.56 2.19 26.66
N SER A 569 -14.56 3.08 25.65
CA SER A 569 -13.60 3.01 24.53
C SER A 569 -12.39 3.93 24.76
N ASN A 570 -12.53 4.97 25.58
CA ASN A 570 -11.39 5.75 26.04
C ASN A 570 -10.57 4.89 27.00
N LEU A 571 -9.31 4.64 26.66
CA LEU A 571 -8.46 3.68 27.36
C LEU A 571 -8.13 4.10 28.79
N LYS A 572 -8.18 5.40 29.12
CA LYS A 572 -8.00 5.87 30.52
C LYS A 572 -9.20 5.47 31.39
N GLN A 573 -10.41 5.69 30.88
CA GLN A 573 -11.65 5.26 31.55
C GLN A 573 -11.77 3.73 31.57
N TRP A 574 -11.32 3.05 30.52
CA TRP A 574 -11.27 1.59 30.48
C TRP A 574 -10.32 1.02 31.54
N VAL A 575 -9.16 1.65 31.78
CA VAL A 575 -8.24 1.25 32.88
C VAL A 575 -8.92 1.43 34.23
N GLU A 576 -9.58 2.56 34.46
CA GLU A 576 -10.33 2.81 35.70
C GLU A 576 -11.44 1.77 35.91
N GLU A 577 -12.21 1.46 34.86
CA GLU A 577 -13.24 0.43 34.87
C GLU A 577 -12.66 -0.94 35.23
N LYS A 578 -11.61 -1.39 34.53
CA LYS A 578 -11.02 -2.72 34.72
C LYS A 578 -10.27 -2.88 36.04
N THR A 579 -9.77 -1.78 36.60
CA THR A 579 -9.13 -1.76 37.93
C THR A 579 -10.13 -1.50 39.06
N ALA A 580 -11.43 -1.43 38.76
CA ALA A 580 -12.49 -1.11 39.72
C ALA A 580 -12.20 0.17 40.52
N GLY A 581 -11.63 1.19 39.86
CA GLY A 581 -11.28 2.48 40.46
C GLY A 581 -9.94 2.52 41.21
N ALA A 582 -9.20 1.42 41.30
CA ALA A 582 -7.88 1.43 41.95
C ALA A 582 -6.88 2.34 41.22
N ARG A 583 -7.10 2.61 39.92
CA ARG A 583 -6.36 3.60 39.14
C ARG A 583 -7.36 4.55 38.48
N SER A 584 -7.40 5.82 38.93
CA SER A 584 -8.28 6.85 38.36
C SER A 584 -7.89 7.19 36.92
N ALA A 585 -8.88 7.46 36.06
CA ALA A 585 -8.63 7.87 34.67
C ALA A 585 -7.79 9.17 34.57
N SER A 586 -7.83 10.03 35.60
CA SER A 586 -6.99 11.24 35.70
C SER A 586 -5.50 10.94 35.86
N ASP A 587 -5.17 9.78 36.43
CA ASP A 587 -3.81 9.39 36.82
C ASP A 587 -3.16 8.50 35.75
N VAL A 588 -3.93 8.15 34.70
CA VAL A 588 -3.43 7.42 33.53
C VAL A 588 -2.81 8.41 32.55
N ALA A 589 -1.51 8.28 32.34
CA ALA A 589 -0.75 9.05 31.38
C ALA A 589 -1.09 8.65 29.93
N SER A 590 -0.70 9.48 28.97
CA SER A 590 -0.85 9.17 27.54
C SER A 590 0.27 9.80 26.73
N ILE A 591 0.71 9.08 25.70
CA ILE A 591 1.55 9.58 24.62
C ILE A 591 0.66 9.68 23.38
N SER A 592 0.44 10.93 22.94
CA SER A 592 -0.43 11.28 21.82
C SER A 592 0.23 11.02 20.46
N ILE A 593 -0.57 10.90 19.41
CA ILE A 593 -0.07 10.82 18.03
C ILE A 593 0.70 12.10 17.67
N GLU A 594 0.29 13.26 18.18
CA GLU A 594 1.00 14.51 18.02
C GLU A 594 2.41 14.46 18.59
N THR A 595 2.57 13.91 19.80
CA THR A 595 3.89 13.72 20.42
C THR A 595 4.77 12.80 19.57
N ILE A 596 4.20 11.70 19.07
CA ILE A 596 4.89 10.69 18.27
C ILE A 596 5.31 11.28 16.92
N ARG A 597 4.37 11.85 16.17
CA ARG A 597 4.56 12.28 14.78
C ARG A 597 5.25 13.63 14.61
N LYS A 598 5.07 14.58 15.55
CA LYS A 598 5.75 15.89 15.49
C LYS A 598 7.06 15.92 16.27
N GLY A 599 7.13 15.15 17.36
CA GLY A 599 8.29 15.14 18.24
C GLY A 599 9.28 14.00 18.00
N GLY A 600 8.85 12.95 17.30
CA GLY A 600 9.69 11.81 16.97
C GLY A 600 10.19 11.02 18.20
N PRO A 601 11.19 10.14 18.00
CA PRO A 601 11.71 9.27 19.07
C PRO A 601 12.20 10.04 20.29
N SER A 602 12.85 11.19 20.12
CA SER A 602 13.38 11.99 21.23
C SER A 602 12.30 12.56 22.14
N ALA A 603 11.17 13.03 21.59
CA ALA A 603 10.06 13.52 22.40
C ALA A 603 9.36 12.38 23.14
N VAL A 604 9.18 11.23 22.49
CA VAL A 604 8.61 10.03 23.12
C VAL A 604 9.53 9.51 24.22
N PHE A 605 10.85 9.47 23.99
CA PHE A 605 11.85 9.10 24.99
C PHE A 605 11.75 10.01 26.22
N LYS A 606 11.70 11.33 26.03
CA LYS A 606 11.51 12.30 27.12
C LYS A 606 10.20 12.07 27.88
N ALA A 607 9.11 11.75 27.17
CA ALA A 607 7.82 11.45 27.79
C ALA A 607 7.90 10.18 28.65
N LEU A 608 8.49 9.10 28.14
CA LEU A 608 8.72 7.85 28.88
C LEU A 608 9.60 8.08 30.12
N MET A 609 10.66 8.87 29.98
CA MET A 609 11.55 9.25 31.08
C MET A 609 10.88 10.19 32.09
N GLY A 610 9.73 10.79 31.78
CA GLY A 610 8.96 11.65 32.68
C GLY A 610 7.82 10.92 33.43
N LEU A 611 7.55 9.65 33.11
CA LEU A 611 6.43 8.93 33.72
C LEU A 611 6.65 8.71 35.24
N PRO A 612 5.62 9.00 36.07
CA PRO A 612 5.64 8.65 37.49
C PRO A 612 5.76 7.15 37.68
N LYS A 613 6.53 6.73 38.69
CA LYS A 613 6.74 5.31 38.98
C LYS A 613 5.42 4.61 39.31
N GLY A 614 5.19 3.44 38.71
CA GLY A 614 3.98 2.64 38.87
C GLY A 614 2.76 3.19 38.13
N SER A 615 2.92 4.21 37.27
CA SER A 615 1.81 4.76 36.47
C SER A 615 1.39 3.83 35.33
N VAL A 616 0.24 4.11 34.73
CA VAL A 616 -0.22 3.48 33.48
C VAL A 616 -0.17 4.52 32.39
N CYS A 617 0.33 4.17 31.21
CA CYS A 617 0.45 5.06 30.07
C CYS A 617 -0.19 4.45 28.82
N ILE A 618 -1.07 5.21 28.17
CA ILE A 618 -1.69 4.84 26.90
C ILE A 618 -0.76 5.26 25.76
N LEU A 619 -0.49 4.32 24.85
CA LEU A 619 0.24 4.58 23.61
C LEU A 619 -0.77 4.68 22.46
N ASN A 620 -0.88 5.87 21.89
CA ASN A 620 -1.70 6.09 20.70
C ASN A 620 -0.93 5.67 19.45
N ALA A 621 -1.63 5.09 18.47
CA ALA A 621 -1.04 4.72 17.19
C ALA A 621 -2.15 4.58 16.15
N ALA A 622 -1.84 5.02 14.93
CA ALA A 622 -2.71 4.91 13.76
C ALA A 622 -2.01 4.30 12.53
N SER A 623 -0.69 4.19 12.55
CA SER A 623 0.12 3.46 11.56
C SER A 623 1.25 2.67 12.21
N ASP A 624 1.92 1.80 11.44
CA ASP A 624 3.11 1.10 11.93
C ASP A 624 4.29 2.06 12.16
N SER A 625 4.35 3.18 11.43
CA SER A 625 5.39 4.21 11.65
C SER A 625 5.29 4.80 13.06
N ASP A 626 4.07 5.01 13.56
CA ASP A 626 3.84 5.47 14.94
C ASP A 626 4.45 4.49 15.95
N LEU A 627 4.29 3.19 15.71
CA LEU A 627 4.89 2.16 16.55
C LEU A 627 6.40 2.13 16.43
N HIS A 628 6.98 2.29 15.24
CA HIS A 628 8.44 2.31 15.07
C HIS A 628 9.07 3.42 15.91
N VAL A 629 8.49 4.61 15.91
CA VAL A 629 8.91 5.74 16.76
C VAL A 629 8.80 5.39 18.25
N VAL A 630 7.67 4.83 18.67
CA VAL A 630 7.42 4.45 20.07
C VAL A 630 8.40 3.37 20.54
N THR A 631 8.62 2.32 19.74
CA THR A 631 9.50 1.21 20.12
C THR A 631 10.98 1.60 20.09
N ALA A 632 11.39 2.51 19.20
CA ALA A 632 12.74 3.07 19.22
C ALA A 632 13.00 3.84 20.53
N ALA A 633 12.09 4.74 20.90
CA ALA A 633 12.16 5.48 22.14
C ALA A 633 12.10 4.59 23.39
N LEU A 634 11.27 3.54 23.37
CA LEU A 634 11.17 2.55 24.45
C LEU A 634 12.50 1.83 24.67
N ARG A 635 13.14 1.35 23.60
CA ARG A 635 14.45 0.67 23.71
C ARG A 635 15.53 1.60 24.26
N SER A 636 15.53 2.87 23.88
CA SER A 636 16.42 3.87 24.47
C SER A 636 16.13 4.11 25.96
N ALA A 637 14.86 4.16 26.36
CA ALA A 637 14.46 4.32 27.76
C ALA A 637 14.86 3.10 28.61
N GLU A 638 14.66 1.88 28.12
CA GLU A 638 15.10 0.64 28.77
C GLU A 638 16.63 0.59 28.90
N SER A 639 17.35 1.00 27.85
CA SER A 639 18.83 1.10 27.86
C SER A 639 19.34 2.15 28.86
N SER A 640 18.53 3.17 29.16
CA SER A 640 18.79 4.17 30.20
C SER A 640 18.40 3.69 31.61
N GLY A 641 18.01 2.42 31.76
CA GLY A 641 17.75 1.77 33.04
C GLY A 641 16.31 1.85 33.55
N ARG A 642 15.36 2.38 32.76
CA ARG A 642 13.92 2.28 33.03
C ARG A 642 13.42 0.87 32.74
N SER A 643 12.30 0.49 33.36
CA SER A 643 11.63 -0.79 33.11
C SER A 643 10.14 -0.60 32.92
N PHE A 644 9.60 -1.27 31.90
CA PHE A 644 8.20 -1.17 31.53
C PHE A 644 7.58 -2.56 31.44
N LEU A 645 6.30 -2.67 31.80
CA LEU A 645 5.47 -3.81 31.41
C LEU A 645 4.53 -3.38 30.31
N VAL A 646 4.57 -4.09 29.18
CA VAL A 646 3.76 -3.73 28.03
C VAL A 646 2.60 -4.71 27.90
N ARG A 647 1.37 -4.18 27.88
CA ARG A 647 0.20 -4.90 27.37
C ARG A 647 -0.10 -4.41 25.96
N SER A 648 0.00 -5.29 24.98
CA SER A 648 -0.06 -4.91 23.56
C SER A 648 -0.91 -5.84 22.69
N ALA A 649 -1.06 -5.46 21.42
CA ALA A 649 -1.53 -6.32 20.33
C ALA A 649 -0.38 -6.66 19.35
N ALA A 650 -0.71 -7.31 18.22
CA ALA A 650 0.28 -7.94 17.32
C ALA A 650 1.36 -6.98 16.80
N SER A 651 0.97 -5.82 16.25
CA SER A 651 1.88 -4.90 15.56
C SER A 651 3.02 -4.38 16.44
N PHE A 652 2.81 -4.31 17.77
CA PHE A 652 3.81 -3.84 18.71
C PHE A 652 5.06 -4.74 18.73
N VAL A 653 4.86 -6.07 18.73
CA VAL A 653 5.96 -7.03 18.83
C VAL A 653 6.84 -7.00 17.59
N SER A 654 6.23 -6.97 16.39
CA SER A 654 6.96 -6.86 15.13
C SER A 654 7.77 -5.56 15.03
N SER A 655 7.20 -4.45 15.54
CA SER A 655 7.91 -3.16 15.61
C SER A 655 9.09 -3.21 16.59
N LEU A 656 8.88 -3.73 17.79
CA LEU A 656 9.89 -3.82 18.85
C LEU A 656 11.09 -4.68 18.42
N LEU A 657 10.82 -5.80 17.75
CA LEU A 657 11.84 -6.72 17.24
C LEU A 657 12.36 -6.36 15.84
N CYS A 658 11.94 -5.22 15.28
CA CYS A 658 12.33 -4.75 13.94
C CYS A 658 12.12 -5.81 12.84
N ILE A 659 11.00 -6.51 12.86
CA ILE A 659 10.67 -7.58 11.89
C ILE A 659 10.02 -6.94 10.65
N PRO A 660 10.61 -7.10 9.45
CA PRO A 660 10.06 -6.52 8.23
C PRO A 660 8.82 -7.29 7.76
N LYS A 661 7.92 -6.61 7.06
CA LYS A 661 6.79 -7.28 6.40
C LYS A 661 7.27 -8.10 5.20
N ILE A 662 6.74 -9.29 5.04
CA ILE A 662 6.99 -10.17 3.89
C ILE A 662 5.66 -10.51 3.20
N ALA A 663 5.72 -10.87 1.90
CA ALA A 663 4.55 -11.30 1.17
C ALA A 663 3.99 -12.62 1.73
N PRO A 664 2.66 -12.86 1.67
CA PRO A 664 2.10 -14.11 2.16
C PRO A 664 2.57 -15.34 1.36
N LEU A 665 2.94 -16.40 2.08
CA LEU A 665 3.47 -17.65 1.55
C LEU A 665 2.35 -18.57 1.05
N GLY A 666 2.57 -19.22 -0.09
CA GLY A 666 1.77 -20.32 -0.60
C GLY A 666 2.56 -21.64 -0.62
N PRO A 667 1.97 -22.72 -1.18
CA PRO A 667 2.64 -24.01 -1.27
C PRO A 667 4.00 -24.00 -1.98
N PRO A 668 4.22 -23.25 -3.10
CA PRO A 668 5.53 -23.20 -3.75
C PRO A 668 6.61 -22.56 -2.87
N GLU A 669 6.29 -21.44 -2.21
CA GLU A 669 7.23 -20.74 -1.33
C GLU A 669 7.54 -21.59 -0.08
N TRP A 670 6.53 -22.26 0.47
CA TRP A 670 6.70 -23.21 1.57
C TRP A 670 7.60 -24.39 1.20
N ALA A 671 7.41 -24.96 0.00
CA ALA A 671 8.25 -26.05 -0.48
C ALA A 671 9.72 -25.62 -0.62
N ARG A 672 9.98 -24.40 -1.12
CA ARG A 672 11.32 -23.83 -1.19
C ARG A 672 11.94 -23.66 0.20
N LEU A 673 11.15 -23.21 1.18
CA LEU A 673 11.59 -23.04 2.57
C LEU A 673 12.04 -24.37 3.19
N LEU A 674 11.26 -25.45 3.01
CA LEU A 674 11.57 -26.77 3.56
C LEU A 674 12.80 -27.44 2.93
N LEU A 675 13.07 -27.17 1.65
CA LEU A 675 14.19 -27.77 0.93
C LEU A 675 15.54 -27.17 1.33
N GLY A 676 15.53 -25.99 1.96
CA GLY A 676 16.72 -25.22 2.27
C GLY A 676 17.35 -24.67 0.99
N GLY A 677 17.61 -23.37 0.93
CA GLY A 677 18.39 -22.75 -0.15
C GLY A 677 19.87 -23.13 -0.08
N GLY A 678 20.20 -24.42 -0.15
CA GLY A 678 21.54 -24.96 0.09
C GLY A 678 21.63 -26.46 -0.23
N ALA A 679 21.68 -26.80 -1.52
CA ALA A 679 22.09 -28.10 -2.01
C ALA A 679 23.54 -28.00 -2.53
N GLY A 680 24.50 -28.12 -1.62
CA GLY A 680 25.92 -28.21 -1.92
C GLY A 680 26.68 -28.75 -0.71
N GLU A 681 26.97 -30.06 -0.76
CA GLU A 681 28.09 -30.84 -0.16
C GLU A 681 28.57 -30.50 1.28
N GLU A 682 28.71 -31.37 2.27
CA GLU A 682 28.75 -32.83 2.41
C GLU A 682 28.13 -33.21 3.76
N CYS A 683 27.42 -34.34 3.84
CA CYS A 683 27.31 -35.14 5.05
C CYS A 683 27.06 -36.58 4.61
N GLY A 684 28.15 -37.35 4.53
CA GLY A 684 28.08 -38.80 4.49
C GLY A 684 27.44 -39.32 5.77
N GLY A 685 26.37 -40.10 5.61
CA GLY A 685 25.63 -40.73 6.70
C GLY A 685 24.13 -40.58 6.50
N GLU A 686 23.36 -41.61 6.88
CA GLU A 686 21.89 -41.70 6.76
C GLU A 686 21.09 -40.62 7.53
N GLY A 687 21.71 -39.51 7.94
CA GLY A 687 21.17 -38.51 8.84
C GLY A 687 20.29 -37.44 8.18
N GLU A 688 20.82 -36.60 7.28
CA GLU A 688 20.16 -35.31 6.97
C GLU A 688 19.52 -35.22 5.58
N TRP A 689 20.21 -35.68 4.54
CA TRP A 689 19.68 -35.69 3.17
C TRP A 689 18.52 -36.68 3.00
N GLY A 690 18.56 -37.82 3.71
CA GLY A 690 17.43 -38.75 3.77
C GLY A 690 16.18 -38.16 4.45
N ARG A 691 16.37 -37.28 5.45
CA ARG A 691 15.28 -36.51 6.08
C ARG A 691 14.72 -35.45 5.12
N LYS A 692 15.58 -34.72 4.39
CA LYS A 692 15.18 -33.74 3.35
C LYS A 692 14.43 -34.38 2.18
N LEU A 693 14.86 -35.55 1.67
CA LEU A 693 14.12 -36.28 0.63
C LEU A 693 12.77 -36.82 1.12
N LYS A 694 12.69 -37.28 2.38
CA LYS A 694 11.40 -37.66 3.00
C LYS A 694 10.46 -36.45 3.17
N ARG A 695 10.97 -35.28 3.55
CA ARG A 695 10.22 -34.00 3.58
C ARG A 695 9.73 -33.59 2.19
N TRP A 696 10.52 -33.80 1.15
CA TRP A 696 10.15 -33.48 -0.24
C TRP A 696 9.11 -34.45 -0.83
N GLY A 697 9.17 -35.74 -0.47
CA GLY A 697 8.21 -36.76 -0.90
C GLY A 697 6.75 -36.46 -0.52
N TRP A 698 6.51 -35.58 0.45
CA TRP A 698 5.18 -35.16 0.89
C TRP A 698 4.55 -34.05 0.03
N VAL A 699 5.32 -33.21 -0.66
CA VAL A 699 4.78 -32.32 -1.71
C VAL A 699 4.17 -33.15 -2.85
N ARG A 700 4.61 -34.41 -2.98
CA ARG A 700 4.04 -35.44 -3.84
C ARG A 700 3.05 -36.38 -3.14
N SER A 701 2.78 -36.19 -1.85
CA SER A 701 1.74 -36.98 -1.20
C SER A 701 0.41 -36.63 -1.87
N GLY A 702 -0.23 -37.63 -2.45
CA GLY A 702 -1.58 -37.49 -3.00
C GLY A 702 -2.63 -37.30 -1.90
N ALA A 703 -2.26 -37.02 -0.64
CA ALA A 703 -3.18 -36.85 0.47
C ALA A 703 -3.85 -35.46 0.44
N GLY A 704 -5.03 -35.30 1.03
CA GLY A 704 -5.73 -34.01 1.11
C GLY A 704 -5.16 -33.06 2.19
N GLY A 705 -5.58 -31.80 2.14
CA GLY A 705 -5.46 -30.84 3.25
C GLY A 705 -6.53 -31.05 4.32
N LEU A 706 -6.25 -30.66 5.56
CA LEU A 706 -7.20 -30.75 6.68
C LEU A 706 -7.57 -29.35 7.18
N ILE A 707 -8.85 -29.04 7.18
CA ILE A 707 -9.41 -27.76 7.64
C ILE A 707 -10.25 -28.03 8.89
N VAL A 708 -9.97 -27.35 10.01
CA VAL A 708 -10.66 -27.53 11.29
C VAL A 708 -11.32 -26.22 11.72
N VAL A 709 -12.64 -26.22 11.85
CA VAL A 709 -13.45 -25.03 12.18
C VAL A 709 -14.33 -25.30 13.40
N GLY A 710 -13.89 -24.84 14.58
CA GLY A 710 -14.56 -25.18 15.85
C GLY A 710 -15.58 -24.16 16.37
N SER A 711 -15.32 -22.85 16.26
CA SER A 711 -16.17 -21.83 16.93
C SER A 711 -17.47 -21.52 16.18
N TYR A 712 -18.56 -21.24 16.92
CA TYR A 712 -19.76 -20.59 16.41
C TYR A 712 -19.66 -19.08 16.67
N VAL A 713 -19.26 -18.33 15.64
CA VAL A 713 -19.21 -16.86 15.65
C VAL A 713 -19.77 -16.39 14.31
N PRO A 714 -20.62 -15.34 14.23
CA PRO A 714 -21.25 -14.93 12.97
C PRO A 714 -20.26 -14.79 11.80
N LYS A 715 -19.10 -14.18 12.04
CA LYS A 715 -18.05 -14.03 11.04
C LYS A 715 -17.43 -15.37 10.61
N THR A 716 -17.10 -16.26 11.54
CA THR A 716 -16.61 -17.62 11.23
C THR A 716 -17.65 -18.40 10.44
N SER A 717 -18.94 -18.26 10.76
CA SER A 717 -20.04 -18.93 10.05
C SER A 717 -20.18 -18.40 8.61
N ALA A 718 -20.15 -17.08 8.42
CA ALA A 718 -20.16 -16.47 7.08
C ALA A 718 -18.95 -16.89 6.24
N GLN A 719 -17.76 -16.98 6.85
CA GLN A 719 -16.55 -17.48 6.17
C GLN A 719 -16.65 -18.94 5.76
N LEU A 720 -17.24 -19.77 6.63
CA LEU A 720 -17.46 -21.18 6.36
C LEU A 720 -18.53 -21.40 5.27
N GLU A 721 -19.60 -20.62 5.29
CA GLU A 721 -20.64 -20.64 4.25
C GLU A 721 -20.06 -20.31 2.88
N GLN A 722 -19.20 -19.29 2.79
CA GLN A 722 -18.50 -18.96 1.54
C GLN A 722 -17.54 -20.07 1.10
N LEU A 723 -16.81 -20.70 2.03
CA LEU A 723 -15.97 -21.86 1.73
C LEU A 723 -16.79 -23.02 1.14
N LEU A 724 -17.90 -23.38 1.80
CA LEU A 724 -18.77 -24.47 1.35
C LEU A 724 -19.49 -24.14 0.04
N SER A 725 -19.92 -22.90 -0.15
CA SER A 725 -20.58 -22.47 -1.39
C SER A 725 -19.63 -22.54 -2.58
N ARG A 726 -18.37 -22.08 -2.41
CA ARG A 726 -17.39 -22.04 -3.50
C ARG A 726 -16.76 -23.40 -3.77
N LEU A 727 -16.41 -24.14 -2.71
CA LEU A 727 -15.55 -25.32 -2.80
C LEU A 727 -16.22 -26.62 -2.30
N GLY A 728 -17.41 -26.55 -1.71
CA GLY A 728 -18.05 -27.69 -1.03
C GLY A 728 -18.21 -28.95 -1.89
N ALA A 729 -18.48 -28.82 -3.19
CA ALA A 729 -18.57 -29.96 -4.10
C ALA A 729 -17.26 -30.76 -4.24
N SER A 730 -16.14 -30.15 -3.86
CA SER A 730 -14.79 -30.68 -4.00
C SER A 730 -14.10 -30.90 -2.65
N LEU A 731 -14.79 -30.61 -1.54
CA LEU A 731 -14.35 -30.84 -0.18
C LEU A 731 -15.13 -32.02 0.43
N HIS A 732 -14.48 -32.76 1.30
CA HIS A 732 -15.17 -33.72 2.15
C HIS A 732 -15.51 -33.06 3.48
N VAL A 733 -16.77 -33.03 3.89
CA VAL A 733 -17.23 -32.28 5.07
C VAL A 733 -17.71 -33.24 6.13
N ILE A 734 -17.11 -33.15 7.31
CA ILE A 734 -17.48 -33.90 8.52
C ILE A 734 -18.00 -32.89 9.55
N GLN A 735 -19.24 -33.10 9.97
CA GLN A 735 -19.91 -32.21 10.92
C GLN A 735 -20.00 -32.85 12.31
N VAL A 736 -19.40 -32.20 13.31
CA VAL A 736 -19.47 -32.56 14.73
C VAL A 736 -20.67 -31.84 15.37
N SER A 737 -21.71 -32.59 15.74
CA SER A 737 -22.92 -32.04 16.36
C SER A 737 -22.65 -31.52 17.77
N ALA A 738 -22.72 -30.20 17.97
CA ALA A 738 -22.55 -29.58 19.28
C ALA A 738 -23.66 -30.01 20.26
N ALA A 739 -24.88 -30.23 19.78
CA ALA A 739 -26.01 -30.70 20.58
C ALA A 739 -25.78 -32.13 21.08
N ASP A 740 -25.32 -33.03 20.22
CA ASP A 740 -24.98 -34.39 20.63
C ASP A 740 -23.84 -34.38 21.64
N VAL A 741 -22.76 -33.65 21.35
CA VAL A 741 -21.59 -33.54 22.23
C VAL A 741 -21.94 -32.93 23.59
N ALA A 742 -22.90 -32.01 23.65
CA ALA A 742 -23.37 -31.40 24.90
C ALA A 742 -24.31 -32.31 25.71
N SER A 743 -24.98 -33.28 25.08
CA SER A 743 -25.93 -34.16 25.76
C SER A 743 -25.25 -35.07 26.78
N ASP A 744 -25.95 -35.44 27.85
CA ASP A 744 -25.44 -36.41 28.85
C ASP A 744 -25.18 -37.80 28.23
N SER A 745 -25.82 -38.08 27.09
CA SER A 745 -25.66 -39.33 26.36
C SER A 745 -24.35 -39.45 25.58
N TRP A 746 -23.56 -38.37 25.46
CA TRP A 746 -22.24 -38.35 24.83
C TRP A 746 -21.12 -38.77 25.79
N GLN A 747 -21.16 -40.02 26.22
CA GLN A 747 -20.19 -40.60 27.15
C GLN A 747 -19.89 -42.07 26.78
N GLY A 748 -18.82 -42.63 27.35
CA GLY A 748 -18.42 -44.04 27.18
C GLY A 748 -18.29 -44.47 25.71
N GLU A 749 -18.73 -45.70 25.42
CA GLU A 749 -18.61 -46.35 24.10
C GLU A 749 -19.24 -45.53 22.96
N ARG A 750 -20.34 -44.80 23.20
CA ARG A 750 -21.00 -44.01 22.16
C ARG A 750 -20.11 -42.86 21.66
N ARG A 751 -19.47 -42.15 22.59
CA ARG A 751 -18.52 -41.08 22.27
C ARG A 751 -17.32 -41.65 21.53
N GLU A 752 -16.75 -42.76 22.03
CA GLU A 752 -15.59 -43.41 21.42
C GLU A 752 -15.88 -43.88 19.99
N ALA A 753 -17.02 -44.54 19.77
CA ALA A 753 -17.44 -45.00 18.45
C ALA A 753 -17.70 -43.83 17.49
N ALA A 754 -18.33 -42.74 17.92
CA ALA A 754 -18.59 -41.58 17.08
C ALA A 754 -17.29 -40.85 16.69
N VAL A 755 -16.38 -40.64 17.64
CA VAL A 755 -15.06 -40.04 17.39
C VAL A 755 -14.23 -40.92 16.45
N ALA A 756 -14.18 -42.24 16.70
CA ALA A 756 -13.46 -43.18 15.86
C ALA A 756 -14.03 -43.23 14.43
N GLY A 757 -15.36 -43.21 14.28
CA GLY A 757 -16.04 -43.18 12.98
C GLY A 757 -15.69 -41.93 12.16
N MET A 758 -15.79 -40.75 12.78
CA MET A 758 -15.42 -39.48 12.12
C MET A 758 -13.93 -39.41 11.79
N ALA A 759 -13.05 -39.93 12.65
CA ALA A 759 -11.62 -39.98 12.38
C ALA A 759 -11.30 -40.92 11.20
N ALA A 760 -11.94 -42.09 11.13
CA ALA A 760 -11.78 -43.03 10.02
C ALA A 760 -12.29 -42.44 8.70
N GLU A 761 -13.44 -41.77 8.72
CA GLU A 761 -13.99 -41.05 7.57
C GLU A 761 -13.02 -39.95 7.07
N ALA A 762 -12.45 -39.17 7.98
CA ALA A 762 -11.45 -38.17 7.66
C ALA A 762 -10.17 -38.80 7.07
N GLU A 763 -9.69 -39.91 7.65
CA GLU A 763 -8.55 -40.64 7.11
C GLU A 763 -8.77 -41.11 5.67
N ASP A 764 -9.93 -41.69 5.37
CA ASP A 764 -10.24 -42.21 4.05
C ASP A 764 -10.31 -41.09 3.00
N ALA A 765 -10.91 -39.96 3.34
CA ALA A 765 -10.96 -38.80 2.47
C ALA A 765 -9.57 -38.18 2.23
N LEU A 766 -8.78 -38.02 3.29
CA LEU A 766 -7.40 -37.52 3.19
C LEU A 766 -6.55 -38.47 2.37
N ARG A 767 -6.65 -39.79 2.56
CA ARG A 767 -5.90 -40.80 1.79
C ARG A 767 -6.28 -40.80 0.31
N ALA A 768 -7.54 -40.48 -0.01
CA ALA A 768 -8.04 -40.30 -1.36
C ALA A 768 -7.67 -38.94 -2.00
N GLY A 769 -6.92 -38.09 -1.30
CA GLY A 769 -6.50 -36.78 -1.81
C GLY A 769 -7.53 -35.67 -1.75
N ARG A 770 -8.65 -35.91 -1.07
CA ARG A 770 -9.70 -34.90 -0.90
C ARG A 770 -9.43 -34.05 0.33
N ASP A 771 -9.38 -32.74 0.12
CA ASP A 771 -9.34 -31.78 1.22
C ASP A 771 -10.57 -31.96 2.10
N THR A 772 -10.34 -32.11 3.40
CA THR A 772 -11.35 -32.50 4.38
C THR A 772 -11.57 -31.39 5.39
N VAL A 773 -12.83 -31.01 5.59
CA VAL A 773 -13.27 -30.00 6.55
C VAL A 773 -13.94 -30.69 7.72
N ILE A 774 -13.36 -30.56 8.92
CA ILE A 774 -14.01 -30.91 10.19
C ILE A 774 -14.58 -29.62 10.77
N MET A 775 -15.91 -29.55 10.89
CA MET A 775 -16.60 -28.40 11.45
C MET A 775 -17.58 -28.82 12.53
N THR A 776 -17.83 -27.95 13.52
CA THR A 776 -18.92 -28.16 14.47
C THR A 776 -20.26 -27.70 13.88
N SER A 777 -21.40 -28.21 14.37
CA SER A 777 -22.73 -27.74 13.92
C SER A 777 -22.90 -26.25 14.19
N ARG A 778 -23.72 -25.56 13.38
CA ARG A 778 -23.92 -24.10 13.46
C ARG A 778 -25.09 -23.70 14.37
N GLU A 779 -25.46 -24.57 15.30
CA GLU A 779 -26.45 -24.26 16.34
C GLU A 779 -25.72 -23.84 17.61
N LEU A 780 -26.08 -22.69 18.17
CA LEU A 780 -25.51 -22.22 19.43
C LEU A 780 -26.11 -23.01 20.60
N VAL A 781 -25.29 -23.86 21.22
CA VAL A 781 -25.66 -24.58 22.44
C VAL A 781 -25.07 -23.83 23.63
N THR A 782 -25.93 -23.36 24.54
CA THR A 782 -25.54 -22.60 25.74
C THR A 782 -26.02 -23.29 27.01
N GLY A 783 -25.25 -23.16 28.09
CA GLY A 783 -25.62 -23.63 29.42
C GLY A 783 -26.51 -22.63 30.16
N SER A 784 -26.89 -22.94 31.40
CA SER A 784 -27.67 -22.05 32.27
C SER A 784 -26.88 -20.84 32.77
N ASP A 785 -25.54 -20.89 32.69
CA ASP A 785 -24.63 -19.84 33.13
C ASP A 785 -23.32 -19.84 32.31
N ALA A 786 -22.41 -18.91 32.60
CA ALA A 786 -21.13 -18.78 31.91
C ALA A 786 -20.21 -20.00 32.12
N SER A 787 -20.25 -20.63 33.30
CA SER A 787 -19.42 -21.78 33.63
C SER A 787 -19.84 -23.01 32.84
N SER A 788 -21.14 -23.32 32.85
CA SER A 788 -21.74 -24.42 32.08
C SER A 788 -21.59 -24.22 30.57
N SER A 789 -21.66 -22.99 30.08
CA SER A 789 -21.38 -22.68 28.66
C SER A 789 -19.91 -22.92 28.30
N LEU A 790 -18.97 -22.60 29.19
CA LEU A 790 -17.55 -22.89 29.04
C LEU A 790 -17.28 -24.41 29.02
N GLU A 791 -17.94 -25.16 29.89
CA GLU A 791 -17.85 -26.63 29.95
C GLU A 791 -18.33 -27.29 28.64
N ILE A 792 -19.46 -26.83 28.07
CA ILE A 792 -19.93 -27.30 26.76
C ILE A 792 -18.89 -27.00 25.68
N GLY A 793 -18.36 -25.78 25.64
CA GLY A 793 -17.29 -25.40 24.70
C GLY A 793 -16.05 -26.29 24.84
N SER A 794 -15.66 -26.63 26.07
CA SER A 794 -14.55 -27.54 26.37
C SER A 794 -14.80 -28.96 25.85
N ARG A 795 -16.02 -29.50 26.05
CA ARG A 795 -16.42 -30.82 25.53
C ARG A 795 -16.39 -30.87 24.00
N VAL A 796 -16.89 -29.82 23.35
CA VAL A 796 -16.86 -29.69 21.88
C VAL A 796 -15.43 -29.61 21.37
N SER A 797 -14.57 -28.79 22.00
CA SER A 797 -13.15 -28.72 21.64
C SER A 797 -12.46 -30.07 21.81
N ALA A 798 -12.72 -30.77 22.92
CA ALA A 798 -12.16 -32.09 23.19
C ALA A 798 -12.59 -33.13 22.14
N ALA A 799 -13.85 -33.10 21.68
CA ALA A 799 -14.32 -33.99 20.62
C ALA A 799 -13.57 -33.72 19.30
N VAL A 800 -13.41 -32.46 18.90
CA VAL A 800 -12.65 -32.08 17.69
C VAL A 800 -11.18 -32.51 17.81
N VAL A 801 -10.56 -32.26 18.97
CA VAL A 801 -9.18 -32.68 19.27
C VAL A 801 -9.02 -34.20 19.14
N ASP A 802 -9.95 -34.98 19.71
CA ASP A 802 -9.86 -36.43 19.67
C ASP A 802 -10.07 -36.99 18.26
N ILE A 803 -10.94 -36.38 17.45
CA ILE A 803 -11.09 -36.72 16.03
C ILE A 803 -9.76 -36.47 15.30
N VAL A 804 -9.17 -35.28 15.45
CA VAL A 804 -7.88 -34.95 14.81
C VAL A 804 -6.77 -35.88 15.31
N ARG A 805 -6.76 -36.23 16.60
CA ARG A 805 -5.81 -37.20 17.19
C ARG A 805 -6.02 -38.61 16.64
N GLY A 806 -7.24 -38.97 16.22
CA GLY A 806 -7.52 -40.24 15.55
C GLY A 806 -6.95 -40.35 14.13
N ILE A 807 -6.68 -39.22 13.45
CA ILE A 807 -6.23 -39.20 12.04
C ILE A 807 -4.73 -39.49 11.93
N SER A 808 -4.34 -40.68 11.49
CA SER A 808 -2.94 -41.09 11.32
C SER A 808 -2.35 -40.68 9.97
N VAL A 809 -3.21 -40.43 8.97
CA VAL A 809 -2.80 -39.91 7.66
C VAL A 809 -2.27 -38.48 7.82
N ARG A 810 -1.01 -38.26 7.44
CA ARG A 810 -0.39 -36.92 7.44
C ARG A 810 -1.04 -36.05 6.35
N PRO A 811 -1.76 -34.96 6.69
CA PRO A 811 -2.34 -34.05 5.70
C PRO A 811 -1.29 -33.25 4.92
N ARG A 812 -1.67 -32.58 3.82
CA ARG A 812 -0.83 -31.60 3.08
C ARG A 812 -0.70 -30.23 3.73
N TYR A 813 -1.59 -29.89 4.63
CA TYR A 813 -1.51 -28.73 5.50
C TYR A 813 -2.63 -28.91 6.53
N ILE A 814 -2.49 -28.25 7.67
CA ILE A 814 -3.61 -28.11 8.60
C ILE A 814 -3.93 -26.63 8.72
N LEU A 815 -5.19 -26.29 8.48
CA LEU A 815 -5.73 -24.96 8.75
C LEU A 815 -6.70 -25.07 9.92
N ALA A 816 -6.40 -24.41 11.03
CA ALA A 816 -7.31 -24.34 12.18
C ALA A 816 -7.87 -22.92 12.34
N LYS A 817 -9.20 -22.80 12.41
CA LYS A 817 -9.92 -21.51 12.50
C LYS A 817 -10.48 -21.25 13.89
N GLY A 818 -10.05 -20.14 14.48
CA GLY A 818 -10.50 -19.61 15.78
C GLY A 818 -9.48 -19.87 16.90
N GLY A 819 -9.32 -18.91 17.82
CA GLY A 819 -8.26 -18.94 18.84
C GLY A 819 -8.19 -20.26 19.62
N ILE A 820 -9.26 -20.63 20.35
CA ILE A 820 -9.27 -21.87 21.13
C ILE A 820 -9.03 -23.11 20.25
N THR A 821 -9.69 -23.19 19.09
CA THR A 821 -9.55 -24.32 18.16
C THR A 821 -8.12 -24.46 17.66
N SER A 822 -7.48 -23.37 17.24
CA SER A 822 -6.09 -23.39 16.78
C SER A 822 -5.11 -23.74 17.92
N SER A 823 -5.40 -23.34 19.14
CA SER A 823 -4.57 -23.67 20.31
C SER A 823 -4.66 -25.16 20.62
N ASP A 824 -5.89 -25.66 20.76
CA ASP A 824 -6.16 -27.03 21.17
C ASP A 824 -5.72 -28.04 20.11
N VAL A 825 -5.91 -27.73 18.82
CA VAL A 825 -5.38 -28.57 17.74
C VAL A 825 -3.85 -28.62 17.78
N ALA A 826 -3.16 -27.49 17.91
CA ALA A 826 -1.69 -27.47 17.98
C ALA A 826 -1.17 -28.22 19.21
N THR A 827 -1.67 -27.88 20.40
CA THR A 827 -1.11 -28.37 21.68
C THR A 827 -1.61 -29.76 22.05
N LYS A 828 -2.92 -30.04 21.91
CA LYS A 828 -3.54 -31.28 22.41
C LYS A 828 -3.67 -32.35 21.33
N ALA A 829 -3.93 -31.97 20.07
CA ALA A 829 -4.08 -32.96 18.98
C ALA A 829 -2.74 -33.28 18.31
N LEU A 830 -1.93 -32.26 18.05
CA LEU A 830 -0.63 -32.40 17.36
C LEU A 830 0.55 -32.51 18.32
N GLY A 831 0.39 -32.18 19.61
CA GLY A 831 1.46 -32.29 20.60
C GLY A 831 2.61 -31.30 20.37
N VAL A 832 2.35 -30.18 19.68
CA VAL A 832 3.35 -29.16 19.38
C VAL A 832 3.88 -28.60 20.68
N ARG A 833 5.20 -28.72 20.93
CA ARG A 833 5.91 -28.07 22.05
C ARG A 833 6.59 -26.77 21.62
N ARG A 834 7.14 -26.78 20.42
CA ARG A 834 7.77 -25.64 19.75
C ARG A 834 7.31 -25.56 18.30
N ALA A 835 7.15 -24.35 17.79
CA ALA A 835 6.97 -24.09 16.37
C ALA A 835 7.76 -22.85 15.95
N ARG A 836 8.07 -22.71 14.66
CA ARG A 836 8.63 -21.47 14.09
C ARG A 836 7.59 -20.80 13.21
N VAL A 837 7.38 -19.50 13.37
CA VAL A 837 6.50 -18.72 12.50
C VAL A 837 7.29 -18.35 11.26
N GLU A 838 6.96 -18.91 10.10
CA GLU A 838 7.71 -18.65 8.86
C GLU A 838 7.18 -17.46 8.07
N GLY A 839 5.96 -17.03 8.38
CA GLY A 839 5.28 -15.96 7.66
C GLY A 839 3.78 -16.06 7.84
N GLN A 840 3.06 -15.68 6.79
CA GLN A 840 1.61 -15.61 6.80
C GLN A 840 1.05 -16.31 5.56
N ALA A 841 -0.10 -16.99 5.67
CA ALA A 841 -0.82 -17.51 4.50
C ALA A 841 -1.60 -16.40 3.76
N MET A 842 -2.01 -15.37 4.51
CA MET A 842 -2.55 -14.08 4.06
C MET A 842 -2.31 -13.04 5.15
N PRO A 843 -2.39 -11.72 4.89
CA PRO A 843 -2.17 -10.70 5.92
C PRO A 843 -2.98 -10.97 7.20
N GLY A 844 -2.28 -11.10 8.34
CA GLY A 844 -2.89 -11.41 9.63
C GLY A 844 -3.31 -12.87 9.85
N VAL A 845 -2.88 -13.83 9.01
CA VAL A 845 -3.09 -15.29 9.19
C VAL A 845 -1.73 -16.00 9.25
N PRO A 846 -1.19 -16.26 10.44
CA PRO A 846 0.15 -16.82 10.61
C PRO A 846 0.29 -18.27 10.13
N LEU A 847 1.51 -18.61 9.70
CA LEU A 847 1.90 -19.92 9.20
C LEU A 847 3.07 -20.46 10.03
N TRP A 848 2.82 -21.58 10.71
CA TRP A 848 3.77 -22.21 11.62
C TRP A 848 4.39 -23.45 10.98
N LEU A 849 5.70 -23.61 11.19
CA LEU A 849 6.46 -24.83 10.98
C LEU A 849 6.54 -25.60 12.29
N LEU A 850 5.92 -26.78 12.34
CA LEU A 850 5.88 -27.62 13.53
C LEU A 850 7.22 -28.33 13.76
N ASP A 851 7.63 -28.47 15.03
CA ASP A 851 8.87 -29.12 15.44
C ASP A 851 8.87 -30.65 15.27
N ASP A 852 10.04 -31.26 15.51
CA ASP A 852 10.25 -32.72 15.45
C ASP A 852 9.49 -33.50 16.54
N ALA A 853 9.08 -32.85 17.63
CA ALA A 853 8.30 -33.46 18.71
C ALA A 853 6.80 -33.55 18.38
N SER A 854 6.34 -32.76 17.41
CA SER A 854 4.96 -32.74 16.95
C SER A 854 4.60 -34.03 16.22
N ARG A 855 3.31 -34.39 16.22
CA ARG A 855 2.78 -35.58 15.53
C ARG A 855 3.06 -35.57 14.03
N PHE A 856 3.04 -34.39 13.42
CA PHE A 856 3.39 -34.18 12.02
C PHE A 856 4.50 -33.14 11.92
N PRO A 857 5.77 -33.53 12.12
CA PRO A 857 6.90 -32.61 12.01
C PRO A 857 6.93 -31.94 10.65
N ASP A 858 7.29 -30.66 10.60
CA ASP A 858 7.44 -29.88 9.36
C ASP A 858 6.16 -29.62 8.57
N LEU A 859 5.01 -29.93 9.17
CA LEU A 859 3.74 -29.68 8.54
C LEU A 859 3.44 -28.16 8.57
N PRO A 860 3.00 -27.55 7.46
CA PRO A 860 2.45 -26.20 7.49
C PRO A 860 1.16 -26.19 8.32
N TYR A 861 1.21 -25.46 9.42
CA TYR A 861 0.09 -25.23 10.31
C TYR A 861 -0.38 -23.78 10.19
N ILE A 862 -1.52 -23.57 9.55
CA ILE A 862 -2.13 -22.27 9.32
C ILE A 862 -3.05 -21.96 10.49
N VAL A 863 -2.68 -20.96 11.28
CA VAL A 863 -3.49 -20.46 12.39
C VAL A 863 -4.37 -19.34 11.85
N PHE A 864 -5.65 -19.62 11.63
CA PHE A 864 -6.59 -18.64 11.08
C PHE A 864 -7.36 -17.94 12.21
N PRO A 865 -7.15 -16.63 12.46
CA PRO A 865 -7.80 -15.94 13.57
C PRO A 865 -9.30 -15.77 13.43
N GLY A 866 -9.99 -15.62 14.56
CA GLY A 866 -11.45 -15.42 14.62
C GLY A 866 -11.94 -14.21 13.80
N ASN A 867 -11.22 -13.09 13.92
CA ASN A 867 -11.71 -11.76 13.54
C ASN A 867 -11.04 -11.16 12.30
N VAL A 868 -10.20 -11.91 11.58
CA VAL A 868 -9.42 -11.43 10.43
C VAL A 868 -10.09 -11.78 9.10
N GLY A 869 -9.89 -10.93 8.09
CA GLY A 869 -10.36 -11.15 6.71
C GLY A 869 -11.82 -10.77 6.46
N SER A 870 -12.23 -10.86 5.20
CA SER A 870 -13.62 -10.77 4.74
C SER A 870 -14.33 -12.12 4.87
N SER A 871 -15.60 -12.20 4.47
CA SER A 871 -16.32 -13.47 4.34
C SER A 871 -15.67 -14.42 3.32
N ALA A 872 -14.95 -13.91 2.31
CA ALA A 872 -14.29 -14.76 1.30
C ALA A 872 -12.93 -15.32 1.74
N SER A 873 -12.28 -14.72 2.74
CA SER A 873 -10.87 -14.97 3.05
C SER A 873 -10.53 -16.42 3.41
N LEU A 874 -11.41 -17.15 4.10
CA LEU A 874 -11.18 -18.56 4.40
C LEU A 874 -11.16 -19.40 3.11
N ALA A 875 -12.11 -19.14 2.20
CA ALA A 875 -12.18 -19.80 0.91
C ALA A 875 -10.97 -19.48 0.03
N ASP A 876 -10.46 -18.25 0.07
CA ASP A 876 -9.29 -17.84 -0.70
C ASP A 876 -8.00 -18.52 -0.22
N VAL A 877 -7.80 -18.62 1.09
CA VAL A 877 -6.63 -19.35 1.65
C VAL A 877 -6.74 -20.82 1.30
N VAL A 878 -7.90 -21.46 1.51
CA VAL A 878 -8.09 -22.87 1.15
C VAL A 878 -7.87 -23.08 -0.35
N GLN A 879 -8.44 -22.24 -1.22
CA GLN A 879 -8.24 -22.34 -2.67
C GLN A 879 -6.77 -22.23 -3.07
N ARG A 880 -6.00 -21.30 -2.45
CA ARG A 880 -4.58 -21.11 -2.74
C ARG A 880 -3.72 -22.30 -2.27
N TRP A 881 -4.11 -22.93 -1.17
CA TRP A 881 -3.38 -24.06 -0.57
C TRP A 881 -3.81 -25.42 -1.10
N ARG A 882 -4.89 -25.46 -1.89
CA ARG A 882 -5.29 -26.61 -2.68
C ARG A 882 -4.40 -26.76 -3.91
N THR A 883 -4.03 -28.00 -4.19
CA THR A 883 -3.42 -28.39 -5.45
C THR A 883 -4.42 -29.26 -6.20
N ASP A 884 -4.77 -28.88 -7.43
CA ASP A 884 -5.32 -29.86 -8.38
C ASP A 884 -4.25 -30.93 -8.64
N PRO A 885 -4.64 -32.19 -8.95
CA PRO A 885 -3.68 -33.22 -9.31
C PRO A 885 -2.84 -32.70 -10.48
N ILE A 886 -1.55 -32.46 -10.20
CA ILE A 886 -0.59 -31.94 -11.16
C ILE A 886 -0.57 -32.89 -12.37
N THR A 887 -1.18 -32.47 -13.49
CA THR A 887 -0.75 -32.95 -14.81
C THR A 887 0.69 -32.48 -14.95
N PRO A 888 1.68 -33.38 -15.09
CA PRO A 888 3.04 -32.94 -15.31
C PRO A 888 3.07 -32.14 -16.62
N PRO A 889 3.65 -30.93 -16.64
CA PRO A 889 3.85 -30.22 -17.89
C PRO A 889 4.72 -31.09 -18.82
N PRO A 890 4.49 -31.07 -20.14
CA PRO A 890 5.33 -31.81 -21.08
C PRO A 890 6.79 -31.38 -20.90
N ALA A 891 7.69 -32.38 -20.89
CA ALA A 891 9.09 -32.22 -20.58
C ALA A 891 9.76 -31.18 -21.51
N ALA A 892 10.02 -29.99 -20.98
CA ALA A 892 11.07 -29.12 -21.49
C ALA A 892 12.44 -29.73 -21.12
N PRO A 893 13.46 -29.62 -22.00
CA PRO A 893 14.76 -30.21 -21.74
C PRO A 893 15.39 -29.60 -20.48
N ALA A 894 15.92 -30.46 -19.62
CA ALA A 894 16.41 -30.10 -18.29
C ALA A 894 17.53 -29.04 -18.34
N PRO A 895 17.41 -27.93 -17.60
CA PRO A 895 18.56 -27.09 -17.28
C PRO A 895 19.42 -27.80 -16.21
N ALA A 896 20.74 -27.71 -16.36
CA ALA A 896 21.73 -28.23 -15.42
C ALA A 896 21.53 -27.64 -13.99
N PRO A 897 21.95 -28.35 -12.93
CA PRO A 897 21.66 -27.96 -11.55
C PRO A 897 22.45 -26.72 -11.16
N LEU A 898 21.79 -25.83 -10.43
CA LEU A 898 22.26 -24.48 -10.19
C LEU A 898 22.32 -24.23 -8.70
N GLY A 899 23.57 -24.05 -8.27
CA GLY A 899 23.99 -23.89 -6.89
C GLY A 899 23.26 -22.75 -6.20
N ALA A 900 23.05 -22.98 -4.90
CA ALA A 900 22.38 -22.07 -4.02
C ALA A 900 23.25 -20.88 -3.64
N LEU A 901 22.67 -19.68 -3.63
CA LEU A 901 23.14 -18.56 -2.83
C LEU A 901 21.99 -18.11 -1.92
N SER A 902 22.27 -18.14 -0.63
CA SER A 902 21.40 -17.77 0.49
C SER A 902 21.65 -16.32 0.92
N THR A 903 20.62 -15.70 1.52
CA THR A 903 20.51 -14.30 2.03
C THR A 903 20.11 -13.25 0.98
N PRO A 904 19.29 -12.22 1.32
CA PRO A 904 19.15 -11.06 0.47
C PRO A 904 20.54 -10.44 0.35
N THR A 905 21.14 -10.63 -0.82
CA THR A 905 22.47 -10.09 -1.11
C THR A 905 22.38 -8.57 -0.95
N PRO A 906 23.27 -7.92 -0.18
CA PRO A 906 23.40 -6.48 -0.28
C PRO A 906 23.55 -6.13 -1.77
N LEU A 907 22.92 -5.04 -2.23
CA LEU A 907 23.05 -4.59 -3.62
C LEU A 907 24.53 -4.61 -4.00
N LEU A 908 24.91 -5.54 -4.89
CA LEU A 908 26.29 -5.62 -5.35
C LEU A 908 26.58 -4.34 -6.12
N SER A 909 27.80 -3.82 -5.97
CA SER A 909 28.20 -2.67 -6.76
C SER A 909 28.38 -3.11 -8.21
N THR A 910 28.21 -2.18 -9.16
CA THR A 910 28.54 -2.43 -10.57
C THR A 910 29.97 -2.93 -10.74
N LEU A 911 30.90 -2.48 -9.88
CA LEU A 911 32.29 -2.92 -9.91
C LEU A 911 32.45 -4.38 -9.51
N ASP A 912 31.65 -4.89 -8.56
CA ASP A 912 31.69 -6.30 -8.17
C ASP A 912 31.27 -7.20 -9.34
N LEU A 913 30.21 -6.81 -10.07
CA LEU A 913 29.76 -7.54 -11.26
C LEU A 913 30.82 -7.49 -12.38
N VAL A 914 31.42 -6.33 -12.60
CA VAL A 914 32.46 -6.14 -13.63
C VAL A 914 33.75 -6.90 -13.31
N ARG A 915 34.15 -6.96 -12.03
CA ARG A 915 35.31 -7.76 -11.58
C ARG A 915 35.08 -9.25 -11.77
N ALA A 916 33.91 -9.75 -11.39
CA ALA A 916 33.53 -11.14 -11.64
C ALA A 916 33.52 -11.46 -13.15
N ALA A 917 33.07 -10.52 -13.99
CA ALA A 917 33.13 -10.65 -15.44
C ALA A 917 34.57 -10.65 -15.97
N ALA A 918 35.46 -9.87 -15.36
CA ALA A 918 36.87 -9.84 -15.70
C ALA A 918 37.57 -11.17 -15.41
N GLU A 919 37.30 -11.75 -14.24
CA GLU A 919 37.79 -13.07 -13.85
C GLU A 919 37.19 -14.19 -14.71
N GLY A 920 35.90 -14.09 -15.04
CA GLY A 920 35.18 -15.08 -15.83
C GLY A 920 35.35 -14.97 -17.36
N GLY A 921 36.03 -13.94 -17.85
CA GLY A 921 36.25 -13.70 -19.28
C GLY A 921 34.98 -13.38 -20.07
N TYR A 922 34.00 -12.72 -19.45
CA TYR A 922 32.73 -12.31 -20.07
C TYR A 922 32.47 -10.81 -19.85
N ALA A 923 31.34 -10.29 -20.31
CA ALA A 923 30.91 -8.92 -20.04
C ALA A 923 29.47 -8.86 -19.48
N VAL A 924 29.18 -7.87 -18.65
CA VAL A 924 27.86 -7.63 -18.07
C VAL A 924 27.09 -6.62 -18.92
N GLY A 925 25.81 -6.89 -19.18
CA GLY A 925 24.93 -5.95 -19.86
C GLY A 925 24.38 -4.91 -18.89
N ALA A 926 24.49 -3.63 -19.24
CA ALA A 926 23.83 -2.52 -18.58
C ALA A 926 22.71 -1.98 -19.48
N PHE A 927 21.47 -2.02 -18.99
CA PHE A 927 20.28 -1.78 -19.78
C PHE A 927 19.53 -0.55 -19.31
N ASN A 928 19.35 0.43 -20.19
CA ASN A 928 18.62 1.65 -19.87
C ASN A 928 17.13 1.34 -19.71
N VAL A 929 16.55 1.74 -18.58
CA VAL A 929 15.12 1.55 -18.27
C VAL A 929 14.42 2.89 -18.07
N TYR A 930 13.18 2.98 -18.53
CA TYR A 930 12.40 4.23 -18.56
C TYR A 930 11.08 4.13 -17.81
N ASN A 931 10.63 2.90 -17.51
CA ASN A 931 9.35 2.56 -16.91
C ASN A 931 9.42 1.18 -16.22
N LEU A 932 8.33 0.76 -15.59
CA LEU A 932 8.27 -0.50 -14.86
C LEU A 932 8.36 -1.74 -15.78
N GLU A 933 7.85 -1.64 -17.01
CA GLU A 933 7.91 -2.70 -18.02
C GLU A 933 9.38 -3.01 -18.36
N GLY A 934 10.20 -1.98 -18.57
CA GLY A 934 11.64 -2.13 -18.82
C GLY A 934 12.38 -2.74 -17.63
N VAL A 935 12.06 -2.32 -16.41
CA VAL A 935 12.64 -2.90 -15.18
C VAL A 935 12.32 -4.39 -15.08
N ARG A 936 11.05 -4.76 -15.27
CA ARG A 936 10.62 -6.17 -15.23
C ARG A 936 11.25 -6.99 -16.34
N ALA A 937 11.31 -6.46 -17.56
CA ALA A 937 11.91 -7.14 -18.70
C ALA A 937 13.39 -7.46 -18.47
N VAL A 938 14.17 -6.52 -17.92
CA VAL A 938 15.60 -6.75 -17.63
C VAL A 938 15.77 -7.77 -16.51
N VAL A 939 15.03 -7.64 -15.41
CA VAL A 939 15.15 -8.58 -14.27
C VAL A 939 14.73 -9.99 -14.66
N ARG A 940 13.60 -10.16 -15.36
CA ARG A 940 13.16 -11.49 -15.82
C ARG A 940 14.13 -12.11 -16.80
N ALA A 941 14.60 -11.35 -17.79
CA ALA A 941 15.62 -11.84 -18.72
C ALA A 941 16.89 -12.30 -17.99
N ALA A 942 17.35 -11.53 -17.00
CA ALA A 942 18.52 -11.88 -16.19
C ALA A 942 18.28 -13.14 -15.35
N GLU A 943 17.11 -13.27 -14.72
CA GLU A 943 16.76 -14.47 -13.94
C GLU A 943 16.62 -15.72 -14.81
N GLU A 944 15.97 -15.60 -15.98
CA GLU A 944 15.79 -16.71 -16.91
C GLU A 944 17.11 -17.18 -17.52
N GLU A 945 17.99 -16.26 -17.89
CA GLU A 945 19.34 -16.58 -18.39
C GLU A 945 20.33 -16.88 -17.27
N ARG A 946 19.91 -16.73 -16.01
CA ARG A 946 20.75 -16.79 -14.81
C ARG A 946 22.05 -16.04 -15.02
N SER A 947 21.90 -14.75 -15.26
CA SER A 947 22.96 -13.84 -15.63
C SER A 947 22.98 -12.63 -14.71
N PRO A 948 24.15 -12.09 -14.34
CA PRO A 948 24.23 -10.77 -13.74
C PRO A 948 23.82 -9.70 -14.77
N ALA A 949 23.12 -8.66 -14.30
CA ALA A 949 22.75 -7.53 -15.14
C ALA A 949 22.78 -6.21 -14.35
N ILE A 950 22.83 -5.10 -15.07
CA ILE A 950 22.81 -3.76 -14.48
C ILE A 950 21.55 -3.03 -14.97
N LEU A 951 20.72 -2.58 -14.02
CA LEU A 951 19.64 -1.64 -14.28
C LEU A 951 20.22 -0.23 -14.36
N GLN A 952 20.11 0.38 -15.53
CA GLN A 952 20.73 1.66 -15.83
C GLN A 952 19.67 2.75 -15.98
N LEU A 953 19.84 3.88 -15.29
CA LEU A 953 18.89 5.01 -15.33
C LEU A 953 19.57 6.23 -15.92
N HIS A 954 18.98 6.79 -16.96
CA HIS A 954 19.42 8.05 -17.56
C HIS A 954 18.74 9.25 -16.86
N PRO A 955 19.38 10.43 -16.72
CA PRO A 955 18.79 11.62 -16.14
C PRO A 955 17.44 12.02 -16.75
N SER A 956 17.24 11.79 -18.06
CA SER A 956 15.95 12.03 -18.72
C SER A 956 14.84 11.11 -18.21
N ALA A 957 15.15 9.85 -17.92
CA ALA A 957 14.21 8.89 -17.32
C ALA A 957 13.84 9.30 -15.89
N ILE A 958 14.82 9.72 -15.10
CA ILE A 958 14.59 10.21 -13.72
C ILE A 958 13.73 11.47 -13.72
N ARG A 959 13.91 12.39 -14.68
CA ARG A 959 13.04 13.59 -14.79
C ARG A 959 11.57 13.25 -15.02
N HIS A 960 11.25 12.14 -15.68
CA HIS A 960 9.88 11.72 -15.97
C HIS A 960 9.32 10.76 -14.91
N GLY A 961 10.08 9.75 -14.51
CA GLY A 961 9.66 8.72 -13.55
C GLY A 961 9.85 9.10 -12.09
N GLY A 962 10.67 10.11 -11.79
CA GLY A 962 10.95 10.59 -10.44
C GLY A 962 11.52 9.53 -9.51
N ASP A 963 11.40 9.78 -8.22
CA ASP A 963 11.89 8.89 -7.15
C ASP A 963 11.15 7.54 -7.16
N ALA A 964 9.92 7.48 -7.69
CA ALA A 964 9.15 6.26 -7.82
C ALA A 964 9.80 5.25 -8.79
N LEU A 965 10.36 5.72 -9.90
CA LEU A 965 11.08 4.86 -10.84
C LEU A 965 12.38 4.33 -10.21
N ILE A 966 13.10 5.16 -9.46
CA ILE A 966 14.31 4.76 -8.73
C ILE A 966 13.95 3.70 -7.69
N ALA A 967 12.91 3.94 -6.88
CA ALA A 967 12.43 2.98 -5.88
C ALA A 967 11.98 1.65 -6.51
N ALA A 968 11.34 1.70 -7.67
CA ALA A 968 10.96 0.49 -8.42
C ALA A 968 12.19 -0.31 -8.87
N CYS A 969 13.22 0.35 -9.42
CA CYS A 969 14.49 -0.30 -9.77
C CYS A 969 15.18 -0.91 -8.54
N THR A 970 15.24 -0.18 -7.43
CA THR A 970 15.87 -0.64 -6.18
C THR A 970 15.13 -1.86 -5.63
N ALA A 971 13.79 -1.80 -5.56
CA ALA A 971 12.97 -2.91 -5.09
C ALA A 971 13.10 -4.14 -6.00
N ALA A 972 13.11 -3.94 -7.31
CA ALA A 972 13.27 -5.03 -8.28
C ALA A 972 14.64 -5.69 -8.18
N ALA A 973 15.71 -4.91 -8.02
CA ALA A 973 17.07 -5.44 -7.86
C ALA A 973 17.24 -6.21 -6.53
N LEU A 974 16.67 -5.71 -5.43
CA LEU A 974 16.68 -6.39 -4.12
C LEU A 974 15.84 -7.67 -4.11
N ALA A 975 14.80 -7.75 -4.96
CA ALA A 975 13.93 -8.91 -5.08
C ALA A 975 14.44 -9.94 -6.10
N ALA A 976 15.43 -9.60 -6.93
CA ALA A 976 15.94 -10.47 -7.98
C ALA A 976 16.72 -11.66 -7.39
N HIS A 977 16.58 -12.83 -8.01
CA HIS A 977 17.29 -14.06 -7.63
C HIS A 977 18.69 -14.18 -8.26
N VAL A 978 19.10 -13.17 -9.02
CA VAL A 978 20.41 -13.06 -9.68
C VAL A 978 21.02 -11.70 -9.32
N PRO A 979 22.34 -11.52 -9.40
CA PRO A 979 22.97 -10.26 -9.08
C PRO A 979 22.51 -9.14 -10.03
N ILE A 980 21.78 -8.16 -9.48
CA ILE A 980 21.36 -6.95 -10.19
C ILE A 980 21.95 -5.72 -9.49
N ALA A 981 22.69 -4.90 -10.24
CA ALA A 981 23.20 -3.61 -9.76
C ALA A 981 22.41 -2.43 -10.33
N LEU A 982 22.45 -1.29 -9.66
CA LEU A 982 21.91 -0.01 -10.16
C LEU A 982 23.04 0.92 -10.58
N HIS A 983 22.90 1.56 -11.74
CA HIS A 983 23.87 2.51 -12.29
C HIS A 983 23.19 3.78 -12.81
N LEU A 984 23.71 4.95 -12.45
CA LEU A 984 23.28 6.24 -13.01
C LEU A 984 24.12 6.55 -14.25
N ASP A 985 23.49 6.60 -15.42
CA ASP A 985 24.14 6.78 -16.72
C ASP A 985 24.27 8.27 -17.08
N HIS A 986 25.32 8.66 -17.82
CA HIS A 986 25.47 9.99 -18.41
C HIS A 986 25.14 11.19 -17.47
N ALA A 987 25.62 11.16 -16.23
CA ALA A 987 25.36 12.25 -15.29
C ALA A 987 26.30 13.43 -15.53
N THR A 988 25.73 14.55 -16.00
CA THR A 988 26.45 15.83 -16.22
C THR A 988 26.20 16.86 -15.12
N ASP A 989 25.18 16.67 -14.29
CA ASP A 989 24.77 17.58 -13.20
C ASP A 989 25.21 17.06 -11.82
N LEU A 990 26.12 17.80 -11.18
CA LEU A 990 26.61 17.53 -9.82
C LEU A 990 25.48 17.50 -8.79
N THR A 991 24.44 18.34 -8.95
CA THR A 991 23.30 18.41 -8.02
C THR A 991 22.49 17.11 -8.04
N LEU A 992 22.29 16.56 -9.24
CA LEU A 992 21.62 15.28 -9.41
C LEU A 992 22.43 14.14 -8.78
N ILE A 993 23.76 14.14 -9.00
CA ILE A 993 24.67 13.16 -8.41
C ILE A 993 24.62 13.23 -6.88
N GLU A 994 24.76 14.41 -6.31
CA GLU A 994 24.71 14.64 -4.86
C GLU A 994 23.39 14.14 -4.26
N ARG A 995 22.26 14.48 -4.90
CA ARG A 995 20.94 14.04 -4.44
C ARG A 995 20.81 12.51 -4.49
N CYS A 996 21.18 11.90 -5.61
CA CYS A 996 21.09 10.45 -5.81
C CYS A 996 21.94 9.65 -4.81
N VAL A 997 23.11 10.18 -4.46
CA VAL A 997 24.05 9.54 -3.53
C VAL A 997 23.67 9.80 -2.09
N HIS A 998 23.24 11.02 -1.73
CA HIS A 998 22.78 11.35 -0.38
C HIS A 998 21.58 10.50 0.06
N GLN A 999 20.71 10.12 -0.88
CA GLN A 999 19.57 9.25 -0.61
C GLN A 999 19.94 7.75 -0.58
N GLY A 1000 21.20 7.38 -0.87
CA GLY A 1000 21.67 5.99 -0.89
C GLY A 1000 21.10 5.15 -2.03
N TRP A 1001 20.58 5.77 -3.10
CA TRP A 1001 19.92 5.05 -4.19
C TRP A 1001 20.88 4.43 -5.20
N PHE A 1002 22.00 5.10 -5.47
CA PHE A 1002 22.99 4.65 -6.45
C PHE A 1002 24.35 4.41 -5.79
N HIS A 1003 24.92 3.24 -6.08
CA HIS A 1003 26.26 2.84 -5.65
C HIS A 1003 27.26 2.83 -6.83
N SER A 1004 26.80 3.25 -8.01
CA SER A 1004 27.59 3.39 -9.22
C SER A 1004 27.01 4.49 -10.10
N ILE A 1005 27.87 5.37 -10.60
CA ILE A 1005 27.49 6.49 -11.45
C ILE A 1005 28.49 6.65 -12.60
N MET A 1006 28.04 7.20 -13.72
CA MET A 1006 28.88 7.69 -14.80
C MET A 1006 28.97 9.21 -14.73
N ALA A 1007 30.17 9.72 -14.46
CA ALA A 1007 30.50 11.13 -14.58
C ALA A 1007 30.82 11.44 -16.05
N ASP A 1008 29.85 12.01 -16.76
CA ASP A 1008 29.99 12.28 -18.19
C ASP A 1008 30.55 13.68 -18.46
N GLY A 1009 31.87 13.76 -18.61
CA GLY A 1009 32.59 14.95 -19.05
C GLY A 1009 33.06 14.88 -20.51
N SER A 1010 32.56 13.93 -21.32
CA SER A 1010 33.02 13.66 -22.69
C SER A 1010 32.92 14.87 -23.63
N HIS A 1011 31.95 15.74 -23.40
CA HIS A 1011 31.74 16.98 -24.15
C HIS A 1011 32.76 18.08 -23.83
N LEU A 1012 33.54 17.93 -22.75
CA LEU A 1012 34.51 18.91 -22.27
C LEU A 1012 35.93 18.64 -22.82
N PRO A 1013 36.79 19.67 -22.94
CA PRO A 1013 38.22 19.47 -23.12
C PRO A 1013 38.81 18.57 -22.03
N LEU A 1014 39.86 17.80 -22.34
CA LEU A 1014 40.43 16.80 -21.43
C LEU A 1014 40.72 17.34 -20.01
N ALA A 1015 41.30 18.54 -19.91
CA ALA A 1015 41.62 19.17 -18.62
C ALA A 1015 40.35 19.46 -17.79
N ASP A 1016 39.28 19.92 -18.44
CA ASP A 1016 38.00 20.25 -17.80
C ASP A 1016 37.21 18.99 -17.43
N ASN A 1017 37.31 17.93 -18.25
CA ASN A 1017 36.76 16.61 -17.96
C ASN A 1017 37.43 15.99 -16.72
N ILE A 1018 38.77 16.04 -16.65
CA ILE A 1018 39.53 15.64 -15.45
C ILE A 1018 39.04 16.43 -14.24
N ALA A 1019 38.95 17.76 -14.34
CA ALA A 1019 38.50 18.60 -13.25
C ALA A 1019 37.06 18.30 -12.81
N PHE A 1020 36.15 18.03 -13.76
CA PHE A 1020 34.77 17.63 -13.48
C PHE A 1020 34.72 16.30 -12.73
N THR A 1021 35.42 15.29 -13.24
CA THR A 1021 35.45 13.95 -12.64
C THR A 1021 36.12 13.97 -11.25
N GLN A 1022 37.15 14.80 -11.04
CA GLN A 1022 37.75 15.05 -9.72
C GLN A 1022 36.77 15.70 -8.74
N ARG A 1023 35.96 16.67 -9.19
CA ARG A 1023 34.91 17.27 -8.35
C ARG A 1023 33.87 16.22 -7.94
N VAL A 1024 33.42 15.39 -8.89
CA VAL A 1024 32.52 14.28 -8.60
C VAL A 1024 33.15 13.34 -7.57
N ALA A 1025 34.39 12.88 -7.79
CA ALA A 1025 35.10 12.01 -6.86
C ALA A 1025 35.25 12.61 -5.45
N THR A 1026 35.58 13.90 -5.36
CA THR A 1026 35.71 14.62 -4.07
C THR A 1026 34.37 14.70 -3.35
N THR A 1027 33.30 15.01 -4.09
CA THR A 1027 31.94 15.11 -3.57
C THR A 1027 31.49 13.76 -3.00
N LEU A 1028 31.73 12.68 -3.72
CA LEU A 1028 31.43 11.32 -3.26
C LEU A 1028 32.22 10.97 -2.00
N ALA A 1029 33.53 11.25 -1.96
CA ALA A 1029 34.37 10.98 -0.79
C ALA A 1029 33.88 11.73 0.47
N HIS A 1030 33.45 12.99 0.33
CA HIS A 1030 32.90 13.77 1.45
C HIS A 1030 31.57 13.22 1.98
N LEU A 1031 30.70 12.73 1.09
CA LEU A 1031 29.42 12.14 1.47
C LEU A 1031 29.59 10.79 2.18
N THR A 1032 30.59 10.00 1.79
CA THR A 1032 30.89 8.70 2.41
C THR A 1032 31.63 8.80 3.75
N ALA A 1033 32.33 9.90 4.03
CA ALA A 1033 33.11 10.12 5.25
C ALA A 1033 32.30 10.62 6.47
N ARG A 1034 31.02 10.97 6.31
CA ARG A 1034 30.13 11.44 7.39
C ARG A 1034 29.37 10.33 8.14
N ALA A 1035 29.67 9.05 7.87
CA ALA A 1035 29.13 7.92 8.63
C ALA A 1035 29.94 7.68 9.93
N PRO A 1036 29.31 7.47 11.10
CA PRO A 1036 30.02 7.38 12.37
C PRO A 1036 30.91 6.14 12.48
N GLU A 1037 32.13 6.32 13.01
CA GLU A 1037 33.12 5.26 13.23
C GLU A 1037 32.68 4.27 14.33
N ALA A 1038 32.77 2.97 14.04
CA ALA A 1038 32.61 1.89 15.02
C ALA A 1038 33.87 1.71 15.89
N PRO A 1039 33.77 1.31 17.17
CA PRO A 1039 34.89 1.32 18.10
C PRO A 1039 35.92 0.22 17.81
N ALA A 1040 37.19 0.60 17.86
CA ALA A 1040 38.34 -0.29 17.66
C ALA A 1040 38.53 -1.28 18.82
N ALA A 1041 38.58 -2.58 18.51
CA ALA A 1041 39.07 -3.62 19.40
C ALA A 1041 40.40 -4.19 18.88
N ALA A 1042 41.34 -4.37 19.80
CA ALA A 1042 42.76 -4.58 19.55
C ALA A 1042 43.17 -6.07 19.47
N THR A 1043 44.20 -6.30 18.64
CA THR A 1043 45.17 -7.42 18.58
C THR A 1043 44.64 -8.84 18.34
N ALA A 1044 44.89 -9.42 17.15
CA ALA A 1044 46.14 -10.10 16.77
C ALA A 1044 45.91 -10.94 15.48
N ASP A 1045 46.49 -10.50 14.36
CA ASP A 1045 47.17 -11.26 13.30
C ASP A 1045 47.16 -10.43 11.99
N ALA A 1046 48.34 -10.03 11.53
CA ALA A 1046 48.52 -8.91 10.59
C ALA A 1046 48.53 -9.29 9.10
N SER A 1047 48.06 -10.49 8.72
CA SER A 1047 48.02 -10.92 7.32
C SER A 1047 46.64 -11.29 6.77
N SER A 1048 45.60 -11.39 7.61
CA SER A 1048 44.21 -11.62 7.18
C SER A 1048 43.34 -10.36 7.23
N ALA A 1049 43.81 -9.28 7.87
CA ALA A 1049 43.06 -8.04 8.07
C ALA A 1049 42.95 -7.16 6.80
N ALA A 1050 43.81 -7.35 5.79
CA ALA A 1050 43.77 -6.56 4.55
C ALA A 1050 42.61 -6.95 3.61
N ALA A 1051 42.04 -8.15 3.76
CA ALA A 1051 40.89 -8.59 2.95
C ALA A 1051 39.53 -8.33 3.62
N ALA A 1052 39.51 -8.16 4.95
CA ALA A 1052 38.28 -7.98 5.73
C ALA A 1052 37.91 -6.51 6.02
N ALA A 1053 38.86 -5.57 5.87
CA ALA A 1053 38.65 -4.15 6.20
C ALA A 1053 37.94 -3.31 5.11
N GLY A 1054 37.47 -3.92 4.01
CA GLY A 1054 36.91 -3.19 2.85
C GLY A 1054 35.38 -3.17 2.70
N ARG A 1055 34.60 -3.71 3.64
CA ARG A 1055 33.15 -3.97 3.43
C ARG A 1055 32.23 -3.32 4.47
N GLY A 1056 32.47 -2.04 4.78
CA GLY A 1056 31.71 -1.32 5.80
C GLY A 1056 31.82 0.21 5.74
N ALA A 1057 31.62 0.80 4.56
CA ALA A 1057 31.24 2.20 4.28
C ALA A 1057 31.18 2.33 2.74
N GLY A 1058 30.04 2.68 2.16
CA GLY A 1058 29.74 2.51 0.73
C GLY A 1058 30.64 3.33 -0.20
N VAL A 1059 31.57 2.70 -0.92
CA VAL A 1059 32.31 3.33 -2.01
C VAL A 1059 31.41 3.39 -3.24
N VAL A 1060 31.12 4.61 -3.72
CA VAL A 1060 30.40 4.80 -5.00
C VAL A 1060 31.36 4.60 -6.16
N VAL A 1061 31.04 3.68 -7.06
CA VAL A 1061 31.84 3.35 -8.25
C VAL A 1061 31.72 4.47 -9.28
N ILE A 1062 32.85 5.01 -9.73
CA ILE A 1062 32.90 6.05 -10.76
C ILE A 1062 33.25 5.42 -12.11
N GLU A 1063 32.31 5.54 -13.04
CA GLU A 1063 32.54 5.40 -14.48
C GLU A 1063 32.82 6.78 -15.08
N ALA A 1064 33.76 6.87 -16.01
CA ALA A 1064 34.07 8.11 -16.72
C ALA A 1064 34.35 7.85 -18.19
N GLU A 1065 34.21 8.88 -19.01
CA GLU A 1065 34.44 8.83 -20.46
C GLU A 1065 35.46 9.90 -20.88
N VAL A 1066 36.43 9.53 -21.70
CA VAL A 1066 37.56 10.41 -22.10
C VAL A 1066 37.40 10.99 -23.50
N GLY A 1067 36.65 10.30 -24.39
CA GLY A 1067 36.41 10.71 -25.78
C GLY A 1067 34.94 11.03 -26.03
N GLN A 1068 34.57 11.34 -27.28
CA GLN A 1068 33.17 11.55 -27.68
C GLN A 1068 32.70 10.39 -28.56
N ILE A 1069 31.58 9.76 -28.21
CA ILE A 1069 30.94 8.74 -29.04
C ILE A 1069 30.07 9.42 -30.10
N ALA A 1070 30.09 8.89 -31.34
CA ALA A 1070 29.27 9.41 -32.42
C ALA A 1070 27.82 8.87 -32.37
N GLY A 1071 26.82 9.71 -32.60
CA GLY A 1071 25.41 9.27 -32.71
C GLY A 1071 24.41 10.30 -32.19
N VAL A 1072 23.12 9.95 -32.30
CA VAL A 1072 22.02 10.67 -31.64
C VAL A 1072 21.59 9.81 -30.46
N GLU A 1073 21.88 10.29 -29.26
CA GLU A 1073 21.33 9.74 -28.03
C GLU A 1073 20.33 10.77 -27.48
N ASP A 1074 19.07 10.39 -27.37
CA ASP A 1074 18.01 11.16 -26.71
C ASP A 1074 17.72 12.61 -27.21
N GLY A 1075 18.16 12.96 -28.43
CA GLY A 1075 17.72 14.17 -29.12
C GLY A 1075 18.81 15.22 -29.38
N GLU A 1076 20.07 14.94 -29.07
CA GLU A 1076 21.21 15.82 -29.40
C GLU A 1076 22.05 15.23 -30.53
N THR A 1077 22.48 16.07 -31.49
CA THR A 1077 23.21 15.65 -32.70
C THR A 1077 24.72 15.81 -32.51
N VAL A 1078 25.49 14.72 -32.67
CA VAL A 1078 26.95 14.76 -32.68
C VAL A 1078 27.47 14.52 -34.11
N GLU A 1079 28.04 15.55 -34.73
CA GLU A 1079 28.58 15.54 -36.11
C GLU A 1079 30.05 15.10 -36.19
N GLU A 1080 30.36 14.17 -37.11
CA GLU A 1080 31.67 13.64 -37.55
C GLU A 1080 32.43 12.65 -36.63
N ILE A 1081 32.71 11.46 -37.20
CA ILE A 1081 33.14 10.21 -36.52
C ILE A 1081 34.68 10.02 -36.53
N ALA A 1082 35.40 10.64 -37.45
CA ALA A 1082 36.81 10.28 -37.70
C ALA A 1082 37.84 10.94 -36.76
N GLY A 1083 37.48 12.00 -36.03
CA GLY A 1083 38.40 12.77 -35.17
C GLY A 1083 38.36 12.45 -33.67
N ARG A 1084 37.56 11.46 -33.24
CA ARG A 1084 37.13 11.32 -31.83
C ARG A 1084 37.47 10.00 -31.14
N LEU A 1085 38.34 9.19 -31.74
CA LEU A 1085 38.83 7.98 -31.08
C LEU A 1085 39.57 8.32 -29.78
N THR A 1086 39.33 7.57 -28.72
CA THR A 1086 40.04 7.71 -27.45
C THR A 1086 41.53 7.45 -27.67
N GLN A 1087 42.36 8.45 -27.38
CA GLN A 1087 43.82 8.31 -27.50
C GLN A 1087 44.38 7.60 -26.25
N VAL A 1088 45.36 6.72 -26.46
CA VAL A 1088 45.96 5.90 -25.38
C VAL A 1088 46.62 6.79 -24.33
N GLU A 1089 47.34 7.82 -24.77
CA GLU A 1089 48.04 8.77 -23.90
C GLU A 1089 47.06 9.63 -23.09
N GLN A 1090 45.90 9.99 -23.68
CA GLN A 1090 44.87 10.75 -22.99
C GLN A 1090 44.18 9.90 -21.92
N ALA A 1091 43.85 8.64 -22.23
CA ALA A 1091 43.28 7.71 -21.26
C ALA A 1091 44.26 7.45 -20.09
N GLU A 1092 45.55 7.30 -20.38
CA GLU A 1092 46.59 7.11 -19.36
C GLU A 1092 46.73 8.36 -18.48
N SER A 1093 46.80 9.56 -19.08
CA SER A 1093 46.84 10.82 -18.34
C SER A 1093 45.58 11.05 -17.49
N PHE A 1094 44.41 10.66 -17.99
CA PHE A 1094 43.14 10.80 -17.28
C PHE A 1094 43.09 9.92 -16.03
N LEU A 1095 43.41 8.62 -16.16
CA LEU A 1095 43.41 7.67 -15.04
C LEU A 1095 44.52 7.97 -14.01
N GLN A 1096 45.66 8.53 -14.45
CA GLN A 1096 46.68 9.06 -13.54
C GLN A 1096 46.18 10.25 -12.73
N SER A 1097 45.37 11.12 -13.35
CA SER A 1097 44.85 12.33 -12.72
C SER A 1097 43.63 12.07 -11.83
N VAL A 1098 42.88 11.00 -12.10
CA VAL A 1098 41.66 10.61 -11.37
C VAL A 1098 41.68 9.12 -11.03
N PRO A 1099 42.53 8.68 -10.08
CA PRO A 1099 42.70 7.26 -9.76
C PRO A 1099 41.45 6.60 -9.14
N GLN A 1100 40.42 7.39 -8.79
CA GLN A 1100 39.14 6.89 -8.28
C GLN A 1100 38.24 6.30 -9.38
N VAL A 1101 38.54 6.56 -10.65
CA VAL A 1101 37.79 6.00 -11.78
C VAL A 1101 38.04 4.50 -11.88
N SER A 1102 36.98 3.72 -11.75
CA SER A 1102 37.03 2.26 -11.76
C SER A 1102 36.58 1.66 -13.09
N LEU A 1103 35.80 2.42 -13.87
CA LEU A 1103 35.25 2.01 -15.16
C LEU A 1103 35.55 3.12 -16.18
N LEU A 1104 36.11 2.75 -17.33
CA LEU A 1104 36.44 3.71 -18.39
C LEU A 1104 35.65 3.38 -19.66
N ALA A 1105 34.72 4.26 -20.02
CA ALA A 1105 34.05 4.24 -21.31
C ALA A 1105 34.98 4.79 -22.40
N VAL A 1106 35.05 4.08 -23.53
CA VAL A 1106 35.98 4.39 -24.63
C VAL A 1106 35.26 4.50 -25.98
N CYS A 1107 35.81 5.34 -26.85
CA CYS A 1107 35.41 5.49 -28.24
C CYS A 1107 36.49 4.87 -29.15
N VAL A 1108 36.21 3.69 -29.70
CA VAL A 1108 37.08 2.96 -30.64
C VAL A 1108 36.45 2.80 -32.02
N GLY A 1109 35.44 3.63 -32.33
CA GLY A 1109 34.59 3.53 -33.52
C GLY A 1109 33.15 3.09 -33.21
N ASN A 1110 32.84 2.85 -31.94
CA ASN A 1110 31.49 2.57 -31.45
C ASN A 1110 30.56 3.77 -31.62
N ARG A 1111 29.25 3.52 -31.73
CA ARG A 1111 28.25 4.55 -31.99
C ARG A 1111 26.93 4.32 -31.24
N HIS A 1112 26.23 5.39 -30.89
CA HIS A 1112 24.85 5.28 -30.40
C HIS A 1112 23.90 5.14 -31.60
N GLY A 1113 23.13 4.05 -31.61
CA GLY A 1113 22.19 3.73 -32.68
C GLY A 1113 22.71 2.76 -33.75
N PRO A 1114 21.92 2.46 -34.79
CA PRO A 1114 22.24 1.43 -35.77
C PRO A 1114 23.43 1.82 -36.66
N TYR A 1115 24.24 0.84 -37.04
CA TYR A 1115 25.34 1.01 -38.00
C TYR A 1115 24.80 1.08 -39.45
N PRO A 1116 25.37 1.95 -40.32
CA PRO A 1116 24.95 2.00 -41.73
C PRO A 1116 25.27 0.68 -42.43
N PRO A 1117 24.45 0.22 -43.40
CA PRO A 1117 24.72 -1.00 -44.16
C PRO A 1117 26.09 -1.02 -44.86
N SER A 1118 26.59 0.14 -45.27
CA SER A 1118 27.93 0.29 -45.87
C SER A 1118 29.07 -0.03 -44.90
N VAL A 1119 28.89 0.24 -43.61
CA VAL A 1119 29.86 -0.05 -42.54
C VAL A 1119 29.75 -1.52 -42.09
N LEU A 1120 28.54 -2.07 -42.09
CA LEU A 1120 28.29 -3.50 -41.81
C LEU A 1120 28.81 -4.44 -42.92
N ALA A 1121 29.00 -3.93 -44.15
CA ALA A 1121 29.55 -4.69 -45.26
C ALA A 1121 31.07 -4.98 -45.12
N THR A 1122 31.77 -4.26 -44.25
CA THR A 1122 33.18 -4.50 -43.89
C THR A 1122 33.32 -4.66 -42.36
N PRO A 1123 32.83 -5.76 -41.76
CA PRO A 1123 32.75 -5.92 -40.31
C PRO A 1123 34.07 -5.74 -39.56
N ASP A 1124 35.18 -6.15 -40.17
CA ASP A 1124 36.51 -6.11 -39.58
C ASP A 1124 37.06 -4.67 -39.42
N SER A 1125 36.37 -3.65 -39.95
CA SER A 1125 36.76 -2.24 -39.82
C SER A 1125 35.76 -1.40 -39.01
N ILE A 1126 34.79 -2.02 -38.33
CA ILE A 1126 33.77 -1.28 -37.57
C ILE A 1126 34.37 -0.65 -36.31
N LEU A 1127 35.18 -1.43 -35.58
CA LEU A 1127 35.85 -1.01 -34.36
C LEU A 1127 37.36 -1.21 -34.51
N ASN A 1128 38.15 -0.29 -33.97
CA ASN A 1128 39.59 -0.43 -33.88
C ASN A 1128 39.97 -1.32 -32.68
N LEU A 1129 40.08 -2.63 -32.92
CA LEU A 1129 40.37 -3.63 -31.90
C LEU A 1129 41.80 -3.55 -31.35
N ASP A 1130 42.76 -3.10 -32.16
CA ASP A 1130 44.15 -2.88 -31.71
C ASP A 1130 44.24 -1.71 -30.72
N LEU A 1131 43.48 -0.63 -30.99
CA LEU A 1131 43.31 0.48 -30.05
C LEU A 1131 42.63 0.00 -28.76
N LEU A 1132 41.57 -0.81 -28.88
CA LEU A 1132 40.87 -1.36 -27.72
C LEU A 1132 41.80 -2.22 -26.84
N ALA A 1133 42.65 -3.06 -27.44
CA ALA A 1133 43.65 -3.85 -26.73
C ALA A 1133 44.72 -2.97 -26.06
N SER A 1134 45.12 -1.88 -26.71
CA SER A 1134 46.05 -0.89 -26.14
C SER A 1134 45.44 -0.18 -24.93
N LEU A 1135 44.17 0.23 -25.03
CA LEU A 1135 43.42 0.84 -23.93
C LEU A 1135 43.21 -0.13 -22.77
N ASN A 1136 42.99 -1.42 -23.03
CA ASN A 1136 42.90 -2.44 -21.99
C ASN A 1136 44.21 -2.56 -21.18
N THR A 1137 45.35 -2.42 -21.86
CA THR A 1137 46.66 -2.38 -21.19
C THR A 1137 46.80 -1.15 -20.29
N VAL A 1138 46.28 0.00 -20.70
CA VAL A 1138 46.23 1.21 -19.87
C VAL A 1138 45.30 1.01 -18.67
N THR A 1139 44.05 0.61 -18.87
CA THR A 1139 43.08 0.46 -17.77
C THR A 1139 43.54 -0.58 -16.76
N SER A 1140 44.13 -1.69 -17.21
CA SER A 1140 44.68 -2.73 -16.34
C SER A 1140 45.81 -2.20 -15.44
N ARG A 1141 46.69 -1.33 -15.94
CA ARG A 1141 47.76 -0.69 -15.13
C ARG A 1141 47.20 0.20 -14.02
N HIS A 1142 45.99 0.72 -14.21
CA HIS A 1142 45.31 1.65 -13.29
C HIS A 1142 44.16 1.00 -12.49
N SER A 1143 44.04 -0.33 -12.50
CA SER A 1143 42.94 -1.05 -11.82
C SER A 1143 41.52 -0.63 -12.27
N ALA A 1144 41.39 -0.16 -13.51
CA ALA A 1144 40.12 0.18 -14.14
C ALA A 1144 39.72 -0.87 -15.19
N HIS A 1145 38.43 -0.93 -15.52
CA HIS A 1145 37.90 -1.85 -16.53
C HIS A 1145 37.28 -1.11 -17.73
N LEU A 1146 37.41 -1.69 -18.92
CA LEU A 1146 36.85 -1.12 -20.13
C LEU A 1146 35.33 -1.32 -20.22
N VAL A 1147 34.65 -0.23 -20.54
CA VAL A 1147 33.23 -0.18 -20.86
C VAL A 1147 33.08 0.21 -22.33
N LEU A 1148 32.18 -0.49 -23.04
CA LEU A 1148 31.81 -0.11 -24.39
C LEU A 1148 30.35 0.35 -24.43
N HIS A 1149 30.18 1.62 -24.73
CA HIS A 1149 28.89 2.24 -25.02
C HIS A 1149 28.56 2.07 -26.52
N GLY A 1150 27.28 1.93 -26.87
CA GLY A 1150 26.89 1.84 -28.27
C GLY A 1150 27.24 0.50 -28.95
N ALA A 1151 26.79 -0.62 -28.36
CA ALA A 1151 26.96 -1.97 -28.93
C ALA A 1151 25.77 -2.47 -29.77
N SER A 1152 24.72 -1.65 -29.89
CA SER A 1152 23.52 -2.02 -30.64
C SER A 1152 23.80 -2.16 -32.14
N GLY A 1153 23.34 -3.27 -32.73
CA GLY A 1153 23.60 -3.58 -34.14
C GLY A 1153 25.03 -4.02 -34.48
N LEU A 1154 25.95 -4.19 -33.51
CA LEU A 1154 27.25 -4.81 -33.78
C LEU A 1154 27.09 -6.30 -34.13
N PRO A 1155 27.84 -6.83 -35.14
CA PRO A 1155 27.83 -8.25 -35.42
C PRO A 1155 28.30 -9.07 -34.20
N PRO A 1156 27.70 -10.23 -33.91
CA PRO A 1156 28.07 -11.07 -32.76
C PRO A 1156 29.57 -11.37 -32.65
N ARG A 1157 30.24 -11.59 -33.79
CA ARG A 1157 31.69 -11.82 -33.85
C ARG A 1157 32.48 -10.64 -33.26
N ILE A 1158 32.11 -9.41 -33.60
CA ILE A 1158 32.80 -8.19 -33.14
C ILE A 1158 32.59 -8.01 -31.63
N VAL A 1159 31.38 -8.26 -31.12
CA VAL A 1159 31.10 -8.20 -29.68
C VAL A 1159 31.97 -9.20 -28.91
N LEU A 1160 32.09 -10.44 -29.40
CA LEU A 1160 32.96 -11.45 -28.80
C LEU A 1160 34.45 -11.05 -28.87
N GLU A 1161 34.89 -10.42 -29.95
CA GLU A 1161 36.25 -9.87 -30.08
C GLU A 1161 36.49 -8.72 -29.09
N CYS A 1162 35.52 -7.83 -28.86
CA CYS A 1162 35.60 -6.80 -27.82
C CYS A 1162 35.75 -7.40 -26.41
N VAL A 1163 35.00 -8.45 -26.09
CA VAL A 1163 35.17 -9.19 -24.82
C VAL A 1163 36.58 -9.77 -24.72
N ARG A 1164 37.11 -10.35 -25.80
CA ARG A 1164 38.50 -10.85 -25.83
C ARG A 1164 39.54 -9.74 -25.65
N CYS A 1165 39.27 -8.55 -26.18
CA CYS A 1165 40.11 -7.37 -26.03
C CYS A 1165 40.01 -6.69 -24.66
N GLY A 1166 39.11 -7.14 -23.77
CA GLY A 1166 39.06 -6.69 -22.36
C GLY A 1166 37.82 -5.90 -21.96
N VAL A 1167 36.81 -5.75 -22.83
CA VAL A 1167 35.55 -5.09 -22.45
C VAL A 1167 34.79 -5.95 -21.44
N ARG A 1168 34.30 -5.33 -20.35
CA ARG A 1168 33.60 -6.01 -19.26
C ARG A 1168 32.20 -5.48 -18.94
N LYS A 1169 31.85 -4.32 -19.48
CA LYS A 1169 30.48 -3.77 -19.43
C LYS A 1169 30.09 -3.29 -20.82
N PHE A 1170 28.88 -3.63 -21.25
CA PHE A 1170 28.25 -3.10 -22.47
C PHE A 1170 26.98 -2.33 -22.10
N ASN A 1171 26.87 -1.09 -22.59
CA ASN A 1171 25.64 -0.32 -22.46
C ASN A 1171 24.70 -0.63 -23.62
N VAL A 1172 23.44 -0.95 -23.30
CA VAL A 1172 22.39 -1.32 -24.25
C VAL A 1172 21.14 -0.49 -23.98
N ASN A 1173 20.78 0.36 -24.95
CA ASN A 1173 19.60 1.21 -24.87
C ASN A 1173 18.72 1.06 -26.12
N THR A 1174 19.30 1.35 -27.30
CA THR A 1174 18.58 1.48 -28.57
C THR A 1174 17.66 0.31 -28.89
N GLU A 1175 18.15 -0.94 -28.82
CA GLU A 1175 17.36 -2.12 -29.21
C GLU A 1175 16.23 -2.42 -28.22
N VAL A 1176 16.44 -2.20 -26.92
CA VAL A 1176 15.41 -2.37 -25.88
C VAL A 1176 14.31 -1.33 -26.07
N ARG A 1177 14.70 -0.06 -26.27
CA ARG A 1177 13.75 1.02 -26.56
C ARG A 1177 13.02 0.79 -27.88
N ALA A 1178 13.70 0.31 -28.92
CA ALA A 1178 13.09 0.01 -30.22
C ALA A 1178 12.04 -1.09 -30.09
N ALA A 1179 12.33 -2.18 -29.37
CA ALA A 1179 11.39 -3.28 -29.12
C ALA A 1179 10.13 -2.79 -28.39
N TYR A 1180 10.29 -1.90 -27.40
CA TYR A 1180 9.17 -1.26 -26.71
C TYR A 1180 8.33 -0.40 -27.67
N MET A 1181 8.98 0.49 -28.43
CA MET A 1181 8.29 1.41 -29.35
C MET A 1181 7.62 0.69 -30.52
N GLU A 1182 8.18 -0.42 -30.99
CA GLU A 1182 7.61 -1.27 -32.03
C GLU A 1182 6.35 -1.97 -31.53
N ALA A 1183 6.38 -2.54 -30.31
CA ALA A 1183 5.18 -3.12 -29.70
C ALA A 1183 4.03 -2.11 -29.62
N LEU A 1184 4.34 -0.86 -29.26
CA LEU A 1184 3.36 0.22 -29.23
C LEU A 1184 2.86 0.62 -30.63
N ARG A 1185 3.75 0.74 -31.61
CA ARG A 1185 3.37 1.10 -33.00
C ARG A 1185 2.50 0.03 -33.66
N GLU A 1186 2.84 -1.25 -33.46
CA GLU A 1186 2.04 -2.36 -33.95
C GLU A 1186 0.68 -2.47 -33.25
N ALA A 1187 0.62 -2.15 -31.96
CA ALA A 1187 -0.65 -2.05 -31.25
C ALA A 1187 -1.50 -0.87 -31.75
N ALA A 1188 -0.87 0.23 -32.17
CA ALA A 1188 -1.53 1.42 -32.71
C ALA A 1188 -2.02 1.26 -34.16
N GLY A 1189 -1.62 0.17 -34.86
CA GLY A 1189 -1.99 -0.12 -36.24
C GLY A 1189 -1.01 0.49 -37.24
N GLY A 1190 -0.19 -0.35 -37.87
CA GLY A 1190 0.66 0.06 -38.98
C GLY A 1190 -0.17 0.46 -40.20
N GLU A 1191 0.12 1.62 -40.77
CA GLU A 1191 -0.36 2.04 -42.08
C GLU A 1191 0.14 1.07 -43.15
N GLY A 1192 -0.75 0.24 -43.71
CA GLY A 1192 -0.46 -0.54 -44.91
C GLY A 1192 -0.86 -2.01 -44.84
N GLU A 1193 -2.15 -2.29 -44.84
CA GLU A 1193 -2.78 -3.39 -45.60
C GLU A 1193 -4.30 -3.31 -45.36
N GLU A 1194 -5.02 -2.77 -46.35
CA GLU A 1194 -6.48 -2.75 -46.37
C GLU A 1194 -6.99 -4.20 -46.38
N GLY A 1195 -7.68 -4.65 -45.32
CA GLY A 1195 -8.51 -5.86 -45.44
C GLY A 1195 -8.73 -6.77 -44.23
N ARG A 1196 -8.23 -6.46 -43.02
CA ARG A 1196 -8.62 -7.23 -41.82
C ARG A 1196 -8.97 -6.31 -40.65
N GLU A 1197 -10.25 -6.28 -40.30
CA GLU A 1197 -10.75 -5.76 -39.02
C GLU A 1197 -10.16 -6.63 -37.89
N GLY A 1198 -8.96 -6.27 -37.42
CA GLY A 1198 -8.32 -6.87 -36.27
C GLY A 1198 -8.83 -6.26 -34.97
N GLU A 1199 -9.24 -7.12 -34.05
CA GLU A 1199 -9.60 -6.85 -32.66
C GLU A 1199 -8.61 -5.87 -31.99
N ARG A 1200 -9.09 -4.74 -31.44
CA ARG A 1200 -8.22 -3.79 -30.71
C ARG A 1200 -7.70 -4.48 -29.44
N ARG A 1201 -6.38 -4.59 -29.31
CA ARG A 1201 -5.71 -5.20 -28.14
C ARG A 1201 -5.88 -4.33 -26.89
N ASP A 1202 -6.19 -4.95 -25.76
CA ASP A 1202 -6.26 -4.29 -24.45
C ASP A 1202 -4.88 -3.71 -24.05
N LEU A 1203 -4.85 -2.60 -23.32
CA LEU A 1203 -3.60 -1.94 -22.94
C LEU A 1203 -2.70 -2.85 -22.09
N VAL A 1204 -3.28 -3.70 -21.24
CA VAL A 1204 -2.51 -4.68 -20.45
C VAL A 1204 -1.83 -5.70 -21.37
N ASP A 1205 -2.49 -6.12 -22.45
CA ASP A 1205 -1.91 -7.01 -23.46
C ASP A 1205 -0.80 -6.33 -24.25
N VAL A 1206 -0.98 -5.04 -24.59
CA VAL A 1206 0.04 -4.22 -25.26
C VAL A 1206 1.27 -4.04 -24.38
N MET A 1207 1.08 -3.73 -23.09
CA MET A 1207 2.16 -3.60 -22.10
C MET A 1207 2.87 -4.94 -21.87
N GLY A 1208 2.10 -6.03 -21.76
CA GLY A 1208 2.65 -7.39 -21.63
C GLY A 1208 3.44 -7.82 -22.88
N GLU A 1209 3.01 -7.42 -24.07
CA GLU A 1209 3.75 -7.65 -25.31
C GLU A 1209 5.03 -6.81 -25.37
N ALA A 1210 4.96 -5.53 -25.01
CA ALA A 1210 6.14 -4.67 -24.95
C ALA A 1210 7.19 -5.20 -23.96
N GLU A 1211 6.76 -5.69 -22.80
CA GLU A 1211 7.62 -6.36 -21.81
C GLU A 1211 8.29 -7.61 -22.40
N ARG A 1212 7.53 -8.51 -23.04
CA ARG A 1212 8.08 -9.74 -23.66
C ARG A 1212 9.09 -9.44 -24.77
N ARG A 1213 8.87 -8.41 -25.59
CA ARG A 1213 9.79 -8.04 -26.66
C ARG A 1213 11.09 -7.46 -26.12
N MET A 1214 10.99 -6.56 -25.14
CA MET A 1214 12.18 -6.05 -24.44
C MET A 1214 12.96 -7.20 -23.78
N GLU A 1215 12.27 -8.11 -23.09
CA GLU A 1215 12.87 -9.27 -22.45
C GLU A 1215 13.64 -10.13 -23.47
N GLY A 1216 13.05 -10.39 -24.64
CA GLY A 1216 13.71 -11.13 -25.73
C GLY A 1216 15.04 -10.49 -26.17
N VAL A 1217 15.06 -9.17 -26.34
CA VAL A 1217 16.29 -8.41 -26.67
C VAL A 1217 17.32 -8.53 -25.55
N VAL A 1218 16.92 -8.35 -24.30
CA VAL A 1218 17.83 -8.42 -23.15
C VAL A 1218 18.46 -9.81 -23.07
N ARG A 1219 17.66 -10.88 -23.20
CA ARG A 1219 18.16 -12.27 -23.17
C ARG A 1219 19.19 -12.55 -24.26
N GLU A 1220 18.93 -12.08 -25.49
CA GLU A 1220 19.88 -12.21 -26.60
C GLU A 1220 21.21 -11.55 -26.26
N LYS A 1221 21.19 -10.34 -25.70
CA LYS A 1221 22.40 -9.62 -25.31
C LYS A 1221 23.16 -10.29 -24.15
N LEU A 1222 22.46 -10.77 -23.12
CA LEU A 1222 23.09 -11.50 -22.01
C LEU A 1222 23.82 -12.77 -22.50
N ARG A 1223 23.22 -13.50 -23.46
CA ARG A 1223 23.89 -14.64 -24.11
C ARG A 1223 25.09 -14.19 -24.93
N LEU A 1224 24.94 -13.13 -25.71
CA LEU A 1224 25.98 -12.61 -26.58
C LEU A 1224 27.21 -12.10 -25.81
N PHE A 1225 26.99 -11.44 -24.67
CA PHE A 1225 28.06 -10.95 -23.81
C PHE A 1225 28.73 -12.06 -22.97
N GLY A 1226 28.20 -13.29 -23.03
CA GLY A 1226 28.72 -14.45 -22.32
C GLY A 1226 28.40 -14.48 -20.82
N SER A 1227 27.47 -13.62 -20.36
CA SER A 1227 27.05 -13.53 -18.96
C SER A 1227 25.94 -14.53 -18.60
N ALA A 1228 25.22 -15.07 -19.58
CA ALA A 1228 24.25 -16.14 -19.35
C ALA A 1228 24.88 -17.34 -18.60
N GLY A 1229 24.26 -17.75 -17.50
CA GLY A 1229 24.73 -18.80 -16.60
C GLY A 1229 25.84 -18.38 -15.62
N ARG A 1230 26.20 -17.09 -15.53
CA ARG A 1230 27.33 -16.57 -14.70
C ARG A 1230 26.88 -15.95 -13.37
N VAL A 1231 25.89 -16.55 -12.71
CA VAL A 1231 25.36 -16.14 -11.38
C VAL A 1231 26.07 -16.83 -10.25
#